data_AF-A0A918PW42-F1
#
_entry.id   AF-A0A918PW42-F1
#
_cell.length_a   1.000
_cell.length_b   1.000
_cell.length_c   1.000
_cell.angle_alpha   90.00
_cell.angle_beta   90.00
_cell.angle_gamma   90.00
#
_symmetry.space_group_name_H-M   'P 1'
#
loop_
_entity.id
_entity.type
_entity.pdbx_description
1 polymer ?
#
loop_
_entity_poly.entity_id
_entity_poly.type
_entity_poly.pdbx_seq_one_letter_code
_entity_poly.pdbx_strand_id
1 'polypeptide(L)'
;MKMKMTFNRSMMCALMMIVPGMVFAQGEGNSLPPLSTYSIDADDTHDSIRIKAAHVVPTANQYAALQDEFIAFVHFGPNTFTRMEWGSGMESPEVFALQDLDTDQWCKAMRDAGMTKVILTVKHHDGFVLWQSRYTEHGLMSSGFREGNGDVLADLSKSCQKYGLKLGVYLSPADLYQIEHPEGLYGNLSEKTSREIPRKVEGRPFENPKTFTFTVDDYNEYFLNQLFELLTEYGPIHEVWFDGAHPKTKGGQTYDYNSWKELIGSLAPEAVIFGRQDIRWGGNESGRTRAVEWNTIPYQEDPNRMNSFADITGEQVAAMENLYPAKFLHYQPAEINTSIREGWFYRNDDEQGVRSADDVFDIYERSVGGNTIFLLNIPPNREGLFPQRDVEVLREVGKRIKETYGTDLMERAEGPKEILDEDESSYLLQKIGAKPIEIRLAAPTKINRLVIQEEILQHGERVAAFTVKAEVGGSLKVIAKGKNIGYKNILRFPEITTSKISIEIDEARYEPVAISKVAVYYYHSRPPQLQINRSLKGLVSISPKPQDFGWKTYDQDIAGELNQDMEIYYSLDGSNPGPKSVVYQGPFTLENGEVKAIAINKGALGPVEVQEFGLIKEKWLIAQASSALADQPSSLAIDGDPSTYWKSAEGGEGQYIAIKLPQKVSISGFTYSPPVMDKEGMIEKGMIYSSQDGEKWTLIESFELGNLINDPEKRTIHFQKPVKTRYLKIEAIRIAGGHSHAAIAEIGLLVD
;
A
#
# COMPACT_ATOMS: atom_id res chain seq x y z
N MET A 1 17.11 20.79 -57.68
CA MET A 1 17.88 21.87 -58.35
C MET A 1 17.48 23.19 -57.67
N LYS A 2 18.01 23.50 -56.48
CA LYS A 2 19.20 24.32 -56.18
C LYS A 2 19.18 25.74 -56.80
N MET A 3 18.96 26.77 -55.97
CA MET A 3 19.78 27.99 -55.84
C MET A 3 19.20 28.86 -54.70
N LYS A 4 19.83 28.95 -53.52
CA LYS A 4 20.99 29.79 -53.12
C LYS A 4 20.71 31.30 -53.14
N MET A 5 20.74 31.92 -51.96
CA MET A 5 21.79 32.89 -51.63
C MET A 5 21.94 33.09 -50.11
N THR A 6 23.18 32.91 -49.69
CA THR A 6 23.81 33.23 -48.40
C THR A 6 23.95 34.73 -48.17
N PHE A 7 23.92 35.22 -46.92
CA PHE A 7 25.02 36.05 -46.37
C PHE A 7 24.97 36.22 -44.84
N ASN A 8 26.13 35.88 -44.28
CA ASN A 8 26.80 36.12 -42.99
C ASN A 8 26.53 37.46 -42.24
N ARG A 9 26.44 37.43 -40.90
CA ARG A 9 27.27 38.26 -39.96
C ARG A 9 26.99 38.02 -38.48
N SER A 10 28.07 37.87 -37.71
CA SER A 10 28.16 37.91 -36.25
C SER A 10 27.48 39.13 -35.62
N MET A 11 26.85 38.93 -34.46
CA MET A 11 26.77 39.97 -33.44
C MET A 11 26.63 39.35 -32.04
N MET A 12 27.53 39.76 -31.15
CA MET A 12 27.42 39.62 -29.69
C MET A 12 26.01 39.98 -29.22
N CYS A 13 25.32 39.06 -28.55
CA CYS A 13 24.14 39.38 -27.75
C CYS A 13 24.54 39.30 -26.27
N ALA A 14 24.71 40.48 -25.68
CA ALA A 14 24.72 40.66 -24.24
C ALA A 14 23.37 40.21 -23.65
N LEU A 15 23.42 39.45 -22.56
CA LEU A 15 22.28 39.23 -21.69
C LEU A 15 21.74 40.59 -21.22
N MET A 16 20.53 40.94 -21.63
CA MET A 16 19.74 41.98 -20.98
C MET A 16 18.67 41.26 -20.18
N MET A 17 18.85 41.23 -18.85
CA MET A 17 17.80 40.82 -17.92
C MET A 17 16.58 41.73 -18.13
N ILE A 18 15.47 41.15 -18.59
CA ILE A 18 14.17 41.79 -18.52
C ILE A 18 13.62 41.48 -17.13
N VAL A 19 13.71 42.45 -16.23
CA VAL A 19 12.95 42.47 -14.99
C VAL A 19 11.54 42.98 -15.34
N PRO A 20 10.46 42.21 -15.15
CA PRO A 20 9.12 42.77 -15.22
C PRO A 20 8.92 43.63 -13.96
N GLY A 21 8.81 44.94 -14.15
CA GLY A 21 8.46 45.87 -13.09
C GLY A 21 7.05 45.57 -12.56
N MET A 22 6.96 45.30 -11.26
CA MET A 22 5.71 45.29 -10.51
C MET A 22 5.07 46.68 -10.59
N VAL A 23 3.92 46.77 -11.25
CA VAL A 23 2.95 47.85 -11.01
C VAL A 23 2.09 47.40 -9.84
N PHE A 24 2.40 47.91 -8.64
CA PHE A 24 1.53 47.75 -7.49
C PHE A 24 0.27 48.59 -7.69
N ALA A 25 -0.84 47.93 -8.03
CA ALA A 25 -2.16 48.47 -7.75
C ALA A 25 -2.47 48.22 -6.27
N GLN A 26 -2.59 49.29 -5.48
CA GLN A 26 -3.09 49.22 -4.11
C GLN A 26 -4.59 48.94 -4.14
N GLY A 27 -5.01 47.79 -3.56
CA GLY A 27 -6.41 47.43 -3.34
C GLY A 27 -6.57 46.07 -2.66
N GLU A 28 -6.97 46.11 -1.38
CA GLU A 28 -7.68 45.07 -0.59
C GLU A 28 -7.00 43.71 -0.24
N GLY A 29 -6.58 43.58 1.03
CA GLY A 29 -6.41 42.31 1.75
C GLY A 29 -5.13 41.51 1.48
N ASN A 30 -4.18 41.50 2.44
CA ASN A 30 -3.03 40.57 2.45
C ASN A 30 -3.51 39.11 2.36
N SER A 31 -3.53 38.51 1.16
CA SER A 31 -3.64 37.06 1.00
C SER A 31 -2.23 36.45 1.04
N LEU A 32 -2.06 35.43 1.88
CA LEU A 32 -0.82 34.66 1.94
C LEU A 32 -0.62 33.93 0.61
N PRO A 33 0.57 33.96 -0.02
CA PRO A 33 0.79 33.29 -1.31
C PRO A 33 0.74 31.75 -1.16
N PRO A 34 0.21 30.98 -2.11
CA PRO A 34 0.29 29.52 -2.02
C PRO A 34 1.76 29.05 -2.04
N LEU A 35 2.17 28.19 -1.10
CA LEU A 35 3.52 27.62 -1.00
C LEU A 35 3.46 26.16 -0.60
N SER A 36 4.41 25.33 -1.05
CA SER A 36 4.49 23.92 -0.59
C SER A 36 5.04 23.75 0.81
N THR A 37 5.76 24.73 1.33
CA THR A 37 6.26 24.76 2.71
C THR A 37 6.10 26.15 3.30
N TYR A 38 5.57 26.21 4.51
CA TYR A 38 5.45 27.41 5.33
C TYR A 38 6.28 27.26 6.61
N SER A 39 7.03 28.28 7.01
CA SER A 39 7.56 28.38 8.36
C SER A 39 6.50 28.96 9.31
N ILE A 40 6.54 28.54 10.57
CA ILE A 40 5.78 29.11 11.68
C ILE A 40 6.72 29.96 12.51
N ASP A 41 6.36 31.23 12.67
CA ASP A 41 7.12 32.23 13.39
C ASP A 41 6.67 32.28 14.87
N ALA A 42 7.52 32.81 15.75
CA ALA A 42 7.24 32.79 17.20
C ALA A 42 6.01 33.62 17.61
N ASP A 43 5.59 34.56 16.78
CA ASP A 43 4.42 35.43 16.95
C ASP A 43 3.18 34.96 16.17
N ASP A 44 3.27 33.82 15.47
CA ASP A 44 2.08 33.22 14.85
C ASP A 44 1.05 32.82 15.91
N THR A 45 -0.21 33.17 15.62
CA THR A 45 -1.37 32.77 16.42
C THR A 45 -1.93 31.46 15.86
N HIS A 46 -2.78 30.78 16.62
CA HIS A 46 -3.52 29.62 16.09
C HIS A 46 -4.29 29.95 14.80
N ASP A 47 -4.85 31.16 14.71
CA ASP A 47 -5.52 31.61 13.48
C ASP A 47 -4.55 31.79 12.31
N SER A 48 -3.38 32.40 12.50
CA SER A 48 -2.41 32.53 11.39
C SER A 48 -1.82 31.19 10.99
N ILE A 49 -1.58 30.25 11.92
CA ILE A 49 -1.15 28.88 11.62
C ILE A 49 -2.23 28.15 10.79
N ARG A 50 -3.51 28.27 11.18
CA ARG A 50 -4.63 27.70 10.42
C ARG A 50 -4.71 28.28 9.01
N ILE A 51 -4.53 29.60 8.85
CA ILE A 51 -4.52 30.24 7.52
C ILE A 51 -3.32 29.76 6.70
N LYS A 52 -2.11 29.70 7.28
CA LYS A 52 -0.91 29.13 6.63
C LYS A 52 -1.16 27.69 6.17
N ALA A 53 -1.73 26.85 7.03
CA ALA A 53 -2.07 25.45 6.70
C ALA A 53 -3.02 25.32 5.51
N ALA A 54 -3.96 26.26 5.36
CA ALA A 54 -4.91 26.33 4.24
C ALA A 54 -4.34 26.98 2.96
N HIS A 55 -3.08 27.47 3.00
CA HIS A 55 -2.35 27.97 1.83
C HIS A 55 -1.13 27.09 1.50
N VAL A 56 -1.00 25.95 2.17
CA VAL A 56 -0.04 24.91 1.80
C VAL A 56 -0.58 24.15 0.58
N VAL A 57 0.19 24.10 -0.50
CA VAL A 57 -0.21 23.52 -1.81
C VAL A 57 0.81 22.48 -2.30
N PRO A 58 0.43 21.49 -3.11
CA PRO A 58 1.40 20.58 -3.71
C PRO A 58 2.36 21.33 -4.65
N THR A 59 3.58 20.83 -4.75
CA THR A 59 4.43 21.09 -5.92
C THR A 59 3.82 20.45 -7.18
N ALA A 60 4.27 20.86 -8.36
CA ALA A 60 3.81 20.26 -9.62
C ALA A 60 4.03 18.73 -9.66
N ASN A 61 5.16 18.25 -9.14
CA ASN A 61 5.47 16.81 -9.10
C ASN A 61 4.56 16.06 -8.12
N GLN A 62 4.28 16.63 -6.94
CA GLN A 62 3.34 16.03 -5.99
C GLN A 62 1.92 15.98 -6.53
N TYR A 63 1.49 17.02 -7.25
CA TYR A 63 0.19 17.01 -7.92
C TYR A 63 0.13 15.96 -9.03
N ALA A 64 1.18 15.86 -9.86
CA ALA A 64 1.29 14.83 -10.89
C ALA A 64 1.30 13.40 -10.29
N ALA A 65 1.88 13.21 -9.10
CA ALA A 65 1.82 11.94 -8.38
C ALA A 65 0.41 11.62 -7.86
N LEU A 66 -0.33 12.62 -7.35
CA LEU A 66 -1.74 12.45 -6.98
C LEU A 66 -2.61 12.04 -8.19
N GLN A 67 -2.32 12.59 -9.38
CA GLN A 67 -2.98 12.21 -10.63
C GLN A 67 -2.67 10.79 -11.10
N ASP A 68 -1.60 10.17 -10.62
CA ASP A 68 -1.32 8.77 -10.94
C ASP A 68 -2.37 7.84 -10.31
N GLU A 69 -2.96 8.24 -9.17
CA GLU A 69 -4.03 7.59 -8.40
C GLU A 69 -3.76 6.14 -8.00
N PHE A 70 -3.73 5.23 -8.97
CA PHE A 70 -3.53 3.80 -8.78
C PHE A 70 -2.25 3.35 -9.49
N ILE A 71 -1.29 2.86 -8.71
CA ILE A 71 0.05 2.52 -9.16
C ILE A 71 0.47 1.14 -8.66
N ALA A 72 1.49 0.57 -9.28
CA ALA A 72 1.96 -0.78 -9.03
C ALA A 72 3.32 -0.81 -8.34
N PHE A 73 3.49 -1.80 -7.46
CA PHE A 73 4.78 -2.19 -6.92
C PHE A 73 5.14 -3.58 -7.42
N VAL A 74 6.42 -3.83 -7.64
CA VAL A 74 6.92 -5.14 -8.07
C VAL A 74 8.12 -5.51 -7.21
N HIS A 75 7.88 -6.37 -6.22
CA HIS A 75 8.95 -7.04 -5.49
C HIS A 75 9.43 -8.28 -6.25
N PHE A 76 10.68 -8.23 -6.67
CA PHE A 76 11.34 -9.31 -7.37
C PHE A 76 12.83 -9.32 -7.04
N GLY A 77 13.44 -10.50 -6.94
CA GLY A 77 14.81 -10.65 -6.46
C GLY A 77 15.10 -12.08 -5.98
N PRO A 78 16.26 -12.34 -5.35
CA PRO A 78 16.60 -13.67 -4.86
C PRO A 78 15.60 -14.17 -3.81
N ASN A 79 14.94 -13.27 -3.08
CA ASN A 79 13.85 -13.56 -2.15
C ASN A 79 12.68 -14.34 -2.77
N THR A 80 12.35 -14.09 -4.05
CA THR A 80 11.37 -14.90 -4.82
C THR A 80 11.80 -16.37 -4.91
N PHE A 81 13.10 -16.63 -5.04
CA PHE A 81 13.67 -17.97 -5.20
C PHE A 81 13.89 -18.68 -3.86
N THR A 82 14.25 -17.92 -2.81
CA THR A 82 14.41 -18.45 -1.44
C THR A 82 13.10 -18.59 -0.67
N ARG A 83 12.00 -17.99 -1.16
CA ARG A 83 10.69 -17.91 -0.47
C ARG A 83 10.74 -17.08 0.81
N MET A 84 11.67 -16.13 0.90
CA MET A 84 11.81 -15.26 2.06
C MET A 84 11.21 -13.89 1.77
N GLU A 85 10.68 -13.21 2.79
CA GLU A 85 10.32 -11.80 2.68
C GLU A 85 11.58 -10.93 2.69
N TRP A 86 12.49 -11.20 3.62
CA TRP A 86 13.77 -10.52 3.77
C TRP A 86 14.91 -11.50 3.57
N GLY A 87 15.92 -11.09 2.79
CA GLY A 87 17.14 -11.86 2.60
C GLY A 87 18.10 -11.66 3.77
N SER A 88 19.13 -12.49 3.82
CA SER A 88 20.26 -12.36 4.73
C SER A 88 21.31 -11.36 4.23
N GLY A 89 21.28 -11.04 2.93
CA GLY A 89 22.30 -10.27 2.23
C GLY A 89 23.53 -11.08 1.84
N MET A 90 23.57 -12.37 2.12
CA MET A 90 24.67 -13.27 1.74
C MET A 90 24.19 -14.41 0.82
N GLU A 91 23.02 -14.25 0.20
CA GLU A 91 22.53 -15.16 -0.82
C GLU A 91 23.55 -15.30 -1.95
N SER A 92 23.80 -16.53 -2.40
CA SER A 92 24.57 -16.72 -3.63
C SER A 92 23.80 -16.11 -4.80
N PRO A 93 24.42 -15.32 -5.69
CA PRO A 93 23.78 -14.84 -6.92
C PRO A 93 23.17 -15.95 -7.80
N GLU A 94 23.67 -17.18 -7.69
CA GLU A 94 23.13 -18.36 -8.39
C GLU A 94 21.70 -18.73 -7.94
N VAL A 95 21.29 -18.31 -6.73
CA VAL A 95 19.92 -18.52 -6.22
C VAL A 95 18.90 -17.80 -7.08
N PHE A 96 19.27 -16.66 -7.69
CA PHE A 96 18.46 -15.99 -8.70
C PHE A 96 18.53 -16.76 -10.02
N ALA A 97 17.87 -17.93 -10.04
CA ALA A 97 17.92 -18.89 -11.14
C ALA A 97 16.83 -18.62 -12.20
N LEU A 98 16.57 -17.35 -12.51
CA LEU A 98 15.58 -16.95 -13.50
C LEU A 98 15.95 -17.48 -14.90
N GLN A 99 14.98 -18.10 -15.58
CA GLN A 99 15.16 -18.61 -16.93
C GLN A 99 14.60 -17.65 -17.98
N ASP A 100 13.32 -17.31 -17.82
CA ASP A 100 12.58 -16.41 -18.72
C ASP A 100 12.02 -15.22 -17.94
N LEU A 101 11.72 -14.14 -18.64
CA LEU A 101 11.17 -12.91 -18.08
C LEU A 101 10.19 -12.30 -19.10
N ASP A 102 8.97 -12.00 -18.66
CA ASP A 102 7.94 -11.37 -19.49
C ASP A 102 7.37 -10.12 -18.82
N THR A 103 8.11 -9.02 -18.92
CA THR A 103 7.66 -7.72 -18.41
C THR A 103 6.51 -7.12 -19.25
N ASP A 104 6.30 -7.58 -20.49
CA ASP A 104 5.15 -7.22 -21.29
C ASP A 104 3.85 -7.74 -20.64
N GLN A 105 3.86 -8.97 -20.11
CA GLN A 105 2.75 -9.55 -19.36
C GLN A 105 2.46 -8.75 -18.09
N TRP A 106 3.51 -8.30 -17.39
CA TRP A 106 3.37 -7.46 -16.20
C TRP A 106 2.67 -6.13 -16.56
N CYS A 107 3.25 -5.38 -17.50
CA CYS A 107 2.73 -4.08 -17.93
C CYS A 107 1.33 -4.16 -18.52
N LYS A 108 1.02 -5.23 -19.26
CA LYS A 108 -0.34 -5.46 -19.76
C LYS A 108 -1.33 -5.65 -18.62
N ALA A 109 -1.01 -6.47 -17.62
CA ALA A 109 -1.90 -6.72 -16.48
C ALA A 109 -2.15 -5.44 -15.66
N MET A 110 -1.09 -4.67 -15.39
CA MET A 110 -1.17 -3.38 -14.69
C MET A 110 -2.04 -2.36 -15.47
N ARG A 111 -1.80 -2.21 -16.77
CA ARG A 111 -2.61 -1.33 -17.63
C ARG A 111 -4.07 -1.77 -17.68
N ASP A 112 -4.33 -3.07 -17.81
CA ASP A 112 -5.70 -3.61 -17.83
C ASP A 112 -6.43 -3.35 -16.50
N ALA A 113 -5.71 -3.23 -15.38
CA ALA A 113 -6.22 -2.83 -14.07
C ALA A 113 -6.47 -1.32 -13.92
N GLY A 114 -5.98 -0.50 -14.86
CA GLY A 114 -6.05 0.96 -14.81
C GLY A 114 -4.89 1.63 -14.06
N MET A 115 -3.80 0.89 -13.79
CA MET A 115 -2.62 1.46 -13.15
C MET A 115 -1.83 2.36 -14.13
N THR A 116 -1.18 3.39 -13.60
CA THR A 116 -0.51 4.44 -14.41
C THR A 116 1.02 4.43 -14.27
N LYS A 117 1.54 3.87 -13.18
CA LYS A 117 2.97 3.81 -12.85
C LYS A 117 3.33 2.46 -12.24
N VAL A 118 4.55 2.00 -12.48
CA VAL A 118 5.14 0.83 -11.80
C VAL A 118 6.45 1.20 -11.13
N ILE A 119 6.65 0.73 -9.91
CA ILE A 119 7.88 0.86 -9.14
C ILE A 119 8.46 -0.54 -8.93
N LEU A 120 9.69 -0.77 -9.40
CA LEU A 120 10.39 -2.04 -9.27
C LEU A 120 11.40 -1.99 -8.11
N THR A 121 11.48 -3.05 -7.31
CA THR A 121 12.59 -3.26 -6.36
C THR A 121 13.90 -3.55 -7.10
N VAL A 122 14.53 -2.51 -7.62
CA VAL A 122 15.81 -2.65 -8.35
C VAL A 122 16.92 -3.13 -7.43
N LYS A 123 16.82 -2.84 -6.13
CA LYS A 123 17.59 -3.45 -5.05
C LYS A 123 16.74 -3.51 -3.78
N HIS A 124 16.55 -4.69 -3.20
CA HIS A 124 15.87 -4.84 -1.91
C HIS A 124 16.88 -4.78 -0.74
N HIS A 125 16.42 -4.99 0.50
CA HIS A 125 17.28 -4.95 1.69
C HIS A 125 18.45 -5.95 1.66
N ASP A 126 18.32 -7.04 0.91
CA ASP A 126 19.39 -8.02 0.70
C ASP A 126 20.62 -7.40 0.00
N GLY A 127 20.42 -6.38 -0.82
CA GLY A 127 21.50 -5.70 -1.55
C GLY A 127 21.71 -6.21 -2.98
N PHE A 128 20.95 -7.23 -3.42
CA PHE A 128 21.08 -7.80 -4.76
C PHE A 128 20.49 -6.86 -5.82
N VAL A 129 21.29 -6.49 -6.83
CA VAL A 129 20.85 -5.54 -7.87
C VAL A 129 20.25 -6.23 -9.10
N LEU A 130 19.12 -5.70 -9.58
CA LEU A 130 18.36 -6.16 -10.75
C LEU A 130 18.70 -5.44 -12.07
N TRP A 131 19.84 -4.76 -12.11
CA TRP A 131 20.38 -4.11 -13.30
C TRP A 131 21.89 -4.34 -13.38
N GLN A 132 22.49 -4.00 -14.51
CA GLN A 132 23.93 -4.16 -14.73
C GLN A 132 24.76 -3.08 -14.02
N SER A 133 24.73 -3.02 -12.68
CA SER A 133 25.50 -2.03 -11.92
C SER A 133 27.02 -2.16 -12.12
N ARG A 134 27.74 -1.04 -12.07
CA ARG A 134 29.21 -0.96 -12.11
C ARG A 134 29.85 -1.04 -10.72
N TYR A 135 29.05 -0.95 -9.66
CA TYR A 135 29.55 -0.67 -8.31
C TYR A 135 29.45 -1.84 -7.34
N THR A 136 28.88 -2.97 -7.79
CA THR A 136 28.79 -4.22 -7.04
C THR A 136 28.81 -5.41 -7.99
N GLU A 137 29.30 -6.55 -7.52
CA GLU A 137 29.15 -7.86 -8.18
C GLU A 137 27.99 -8.67 -7.59
N HIS A 138 27.34 -8.18 -6.53
CA HIS A 138 26.18 -8.83 -5.92
C HIS A 138 24.90 -8.44 -6.68
N GLY A 139 24.68 -9.07 -7.83
CA GLY A 139 23.53 -8.79 -8.71
C GLY A 139 23.45 -9.71 -9.92
N LEU A 140 22.61 -9.34 -10.89
CA LEU A 140 22.34 -10.14 -12.10
C LEU A 140 23.60 -10.52 -12.89
N MET A 141 24.62 -9.66 -12.91
CA MET A 141 25.90 -9.91 -13.58
C MET A 141 26.63 -11.16 -13.08
N SER A 142 26.33 -11.58 -11.84
CA SER A 142 26.90 -12.77 -11.22
C SER A 142 25.91 -13.94 -11.15
N SER A 143 24.72 -13.78 -11.74
CA SER A 143 23.69 -14.82 -11.82
C SER A 143 23.76 -15.59 -13.15
N GLY A 144 23.02 -16.70 -13.25
CA GLY A 144 22.88 -17.46 -14.49
C GLY A 144 21.93 -16.83 -15.52
N PHE A 145 21.17 -15.80 -15.15
CA PHE A 145 20.12 -15.23 -16.02
C PHE A 145 20.73 -14.59 -17.27
N ARG A 146 20.40 -15.15 -18.44
CA ARG A 146 20.96 -14.78 -19.76
C ARG A 146 22.49 -14.70 -19.74
N GLU A 147 23.13 -15.71 -19.14
CA GLU A 147 24.59 -15.83 -19.03
C GLU A 147 25.23 -14.61 -18.35
N GLY A 148 24.56 -14.04 -17.34
CA GLY A 148 25.00 -12.84 -16.61
C GLY A 148 24.72 -11.52 -17.34
N ASN A 149 24.19 -11.55 -18.56
CA ASN A 149 23.91 -10.34 -19.36
C ASN A 149 22.46 -9.86 -19.24
N GLY A 150 21.65 -10.48 -18.38
CA GLY A 150 20.27 -10.07 -18.16
C GLY A 150 20.14 -8.73 -17.43
N ASP A 151 19.12 -7.95 -17.77
CA ASP A 151 18.80 -6.68 -17.12
C ASP A 151 17.28 -6.54 -17.00
N VAL A 152 16.75 -6.74 -15.79
CA VAL A 152 15.30 -6.76 -15.53
C VAL A 152 14.74 -5.34 -15.65
N LEU A 153 15.46 -4.33 -15.15
CA LEU A 153 15.02 -2.94 -15.21
C LEU A 153 14.97 -2.42 -16.66
N ALA A 154 15.94 -2.77 -17.50
CA ALA A 154 15.94 -2.41 -18.92
C ALA A 154 14.78 -3.04 -19.68
N ASP A 155 14.47 -4.32 -19.41
CA ASP A 155 13.31 -5.00 -20.00
C ASP A 155 11.99 -4.39 -19.51
N LEU A 156 11.88 -4.05 -18.22
CA LEU A 156 10.68 -3.38 -17.69
C LEU A 156 10.52 -1.97 -18.27
N SER A 157 11.59 -1.18 -18.37
CA SER A 157 11.54 0.18 -18.93
C SER A 157 11.00 0.19 -20.36
N LYS A 158 11.44 -0.74 -21.22
CA LYS A 158 10.92 -0.89 -22.58
C LYS A 158 9.43 -1.24 -22.60
N SER A 159 9.00 -2.14 -21.72
CA SER A 159 7.59 -2.52 -21.59
C SER A 159 6.75 -1.35 -21.07
N CYS A 160 7.22 -0.58 -20.09
CA CYS A 160 6.56 0.62 -19.62
C CYS A 160 6.30 1.62 -20.77
N GLN A 161 7.32 1.89 -21.59
CA GLN A 161 7.17 2.76 -22.77
C GLN A 161 6.15 2.21 -23.78
N LYS A 162 6.14 0.89 -24.01
CA LYS A 162 5.20 0.23 -24.93
C LYS A 162 3.75 0.28 -24.45
N TYR A 163 3.52 0.17 -23.14
CA TYR A 163 2.17 0.12 -22.56
C TYR A 163 1.67 1.46 -21.99
N GLY A 164 2.51 2.50 -22.00
CA GLY A 164 2.16 3.83 -21.50
C GLY A 164 2.14 3.93 -19.98
N LEU A 165 3.00 3.17 -19.29
CA LEU A 165 3.20 3.26 -17.84
C LEU A 165 4.40 4.14 -17.52
N LYS A 166 4.28 4.97 -16.48
CA LYS A 166 5.42 5.63 -15.86
C LYS A 166 6.28 4.60 -15.12
N LEU A 167 7.58 4.85 -15.02
CA LEU A 167 8.52 4.00 -14.29
C LEU A 167 9.05 4.72 -13.05
N GLY A 168 9.04 4.02 -11.91
CA GLY A 168 9.74 4.38 -10.68
C GLY A 168 10.69 3.26 -10.26
N VAL A 169 11.57 3.56 -9.31
CA VAL A 169 12.54 2.60 -8.76
C VAL A 169 12.52 2.60 -7.24
N TYR A 170 12.47 1.41 -6.65
CA TYR A 170 12.76 1.20 -5.24
C TYR A 170 14.23 0.82 -5.10
N LEU A 171 14.99 1.63 -4.37
CA LEU A 171 16.39 1.40 -4.09
C LEU A 171 16.57 1.42 -2.58
N SER A 172 16.72 0.24 -1.97
CA SER A 172 16.77 0.13 -0.51
C SER A 172 17.96 0.90 0.08
N PRO A 173 17.72 1.87 1.01
CA PRO A 173 18.80 2.53 1.74
C PRO A 173 19.56 1.55 2.64
N ALA A 174 18.85 0.63 3.29
CA ALA A 174 19.46 -0.47 4.04
C ALA A 174 19.96 -1.55 3.07
N ASP A 175 21.18 -2.03 3.28
CA ASP A 175 21.84 -2.97 2.37
C ASP A 175 22.61 -4.01 3.20
N LEU A 176 21.99 -5.19 3.36
CA LEU A 176 22.51 -6.28 4.20
C LEU A 176 23.79 -6.85 3.61
N TYR A 177 23.92 -6.98 2.29
CA TYR A 177 25.19 -7.39 1.68
C TYR A 177 26.32 -6.45 2.11
N GLN A 178 26.14 -5.12 2.01
CA GLN A 178 27.15 -4.16 2.44
C GLN A 178 27.37 -4.12 3.96
N ILE A 179 26.41 -4.58 4.76
CA ILE A 179 26.56 -4.70 6.21
C ILE A 179 27.38 -5.95 6.59
N GLU A 180 27.02 -7.09 6.02
CA GLU A 180 27.56 -8.40 6.41
C GLU A 180 28.88 -8.72 5.69
N HIS A 181 29.10 -8.19 4.49
CA HIS A 181 30.33 -8.43 3.75
C HIS A 181 31.53 -7.82 4.50
N PRO A 182 32.66 -8.55 4.65
CA PRO A 182 33.84 -8.06 5.37
C PRO A 182 34.41 -6.74 4.82
N GLU A 183 34.31 -6.56 3.49
CA GLU A 183 34.73 -5.34 2.78
C GLU A 183 33.55 -4.41 2.46
N GLY A 184 32.38 -4.66 3.06
CA GLY A 184 31.18 -3.87 2.83
C GLY A 184 31.32 -2.42 3.30
N LEU A 185 30.75 -1.51 2.53
CA LEU A 185 30.89 -0.06 2.71
C LEU A 185 29.94 0.48 3.77
N TYR A 186 28.86 -0.25 4.09
CA TYR A 186 27.85 0.20 5.02
C TYR A 186 28.40 0.28 6.44
N GLY A 187 28.36 1.48 7.04
CA GLY A 187 28.79 1.69 8.41
C GLY A 187 30.27 1.37 8.63
N ASN A 188 31.10 1.50 7.60
CA ASN A 188 32.54 1.19 7.65
C ASN A 188 33.38 2.27 8.37
N LEU A 189 32.72 3.34 8.87
CA LEU A 189 33.33 4.49 9.55
C LEU A 189 34.33 5.28 8.70
N SER A 190 34.20 5.22 7.37
CA SER A 190 34.99 6.05 6.46
C SER A 190 34.79 7.53 6.70
N GLU A 191 35.87 8.31 6.53
CA GLU A 191 35.79 9.77 6.62
C GLU A 191 35.02 10.32 5.41
N LYS A 192 34.17 11.34 5.65
CA LYS A 192 33.53 12.06 4.56
C LYS A 192 34.59 12.84 3.77
N THR A 193 34.70 12.56 2.49
CA THR A 193 35.63 13.25 1.58
C THR A 193 34.93 13.68 0.30
N SER A 194 35.58 14.57 -0.46
CA SER A 194 35.03 15.04 -1.74
C SER A 194 35.08 13.91 -2.79
N ARG A 195 33.92 13.51 -3.32
CA ARG A 195 33.75 12.42 -4.29
C ARG A 195 33.11 12.94 -5.58
N GLU A 196 33.62 12.49 -6.73
CA GLU A 196 33.02 12.73 -8.05
C GLU A 196 31.99 11.64 -8.35
N ILE A 197 30.73 12.04 -8.63
CA ILE A 197 29.64 11.13 -9.01
C ILE A 197 29.25 11.41 -10.47
N PRO A 198 29.22 10.41 -11.36
CA PRO A 198 29.54 9.02 -11.09
C PRO A 198 31.06 8.79 -11.00
N ARG A 199 31.49 7.88 -10.11
CA ARG A 199 32.87 7.41 -10.06
C ARG A 199 33.15 6.60 -11.31
N LYS A 200 34.20 6.97 -12.06
CA LYS A 200 34.59 6.28 -13.30
C LYS A 200 35.00 4.84 -13.02
N VAL A 201 34.52 3.93 -13.85
CA VAL A 201 34.89 2.50 -13.84
C VAL A 201 35.55 2.15 -15.17
N GLU A 202 36.74 1.58 -15.10
CA GLU A 202 37.53 1.23 -16.29
C GLU A 202 36.76 0.26 -17.19
N GLY A 203 36.73 0.53 -18.50
CA GLY A 203 36.03 -0.31 -19.47
C GLY A 203 34.49 -0.20 -19.46
N ARG A 204 33.88 0.54 -18.53
CA ARG A 204 32.42 0.70 -18.42
C ARG A 204 32.00 2.18 -18.36
N PRO A 205 32.16 2.94 -19.47
CA PRO A 205 31.85 4.37 -19.49
C PRO A 205 30.35 4.64 -19.31
N PHE A 206 30.02 5.88 -18.92
CA PHE A 206 28.66 6.41 -18.90
C PHE A 206 28.38 7.19 -20.18
N GLU A 207 27.19 7.02 -20.75
CA GLU A 207 26.77 7.83 -21.90
C GLU A 207 26.43 9.27 -21.47
N ASN A 208 25.88 9.44 -20.28
CA ASN A 208 25.59 10.74 -19.71
C ASN A 208 26.88 11.42 -19.21
N PRO A 209 27.25 12.62 -19.71
CA PRO A 209 28.50 13.28 -19.35
C PRO A 209 28.43 14.09 -18.06
N LYS A 210 27.26 14.20 -17.40
CA LYS A 210 27.10 14.97 -16.17
C LYS A 210 27.94 14.38 -15.05
N THR A 211 28.57 15.25 -14.27
CA THR A 211 29.32 14.90 -13.06
C THR A 211 28.93 15.85 -11.93
N PHE A 212 28.95 15.32 -10.72
CA PHE A 212 28.62 16.01 -9.47
C PHE A 212 29.76 15.83 -8.48
N THR A 213 29.82 16.70 -7.46
CA THR A 213 30.81 16.58 -6.39
C THR A 213 30.12 16.71 -5.05
N PHE A 214 30.24 15.69 -4.21
CA PHE A 214 29.63 15.64 -2.88
C PHE A 214 30.68 15.30 -1.81
N THR A 215 30.50 15.81 -0.59
CA THR A 215 31.35 15.45 0.55
C THR A 215 30.65 14.36 1.37
N VAL A 216 30.95 13.10 1.08
CA VAL A 216 30.21 11.94 1.57
C VAL A 216 31.15 10.81 2.00
N ASP A 217 30.64 9.89 2.80
CA ASP A 217 31.32 8.64 3.17
C ASP A 217 31.20 7.61 2.03
N ASP A 218 31.85 6.45 2.21
CA ASP A 218 31.93 5.43 1.15
C ASP A 218 30.55 4.84 0.78
N TYR A 219 29.65 4.65 1.76
CA TYR A 219 28.33 4.09 1.47
C TYR A 219 27.44 5.08 0.72
N ASN A 220 27.45 6.35 1.12
CA ASN A 220 26.72 7.40 0.41
C ASN A 220 27.29 7.62 -1.00
N GLU A 221 28.61 7.52 -1.20
CA GLU A 221 29.21 7.51 -2.54
C GLU A 221 28.70 6.33 -3.36
N TYR A 222 28.72 5.11 -2.82
CA TYR A 222 28.19 3.91 -3.46
C TYR A 222 26.72 4.07 -3.87
N PHE A 223 25.89 4.59 -2.96
CA PHE A 223 24.47 4.81 -3.21
C PHE A 223 24.21 5.88 -4.28
N LEU A 224 24.91 7.02 -4.23
CA LEU A 224 24.83 8.08 -5.24
C LEU A 224 25.24 7.59 -6.63
N ASN A 225 26.26 6.74 -6.70
CA ASN A 225 26.72 6.10 -7.92
C ASN A 225 25.65 5.17 -8.54
N GLN A 226 24.96 4.38 -7.71
CA GLN A 226 23.82 3.56 -8.16
C GLN A 226 22.63 4.42 -8.61
N LEU A 227 22.30 5.49 -7.86
CA LEU A 227 21.29 6.45 -8.30
C LEU A 227 21.63 7.07 -9.66
N PHE A 228 22.90 7.42 -9.90
CA PHE A 228 23.30 7.97 -11.20
C PHE A 228 23.01 6.98 -12.35
N GLU A 229 23.32 5.69 -12.17
CA GLU A 229 22.99 4.64 -13.16
C GLU A 229 21.48 4.59 -13.45
N LEU A 230 20.68 4.46 -12.40
CA LEU A 230 19.23 4.30 -12.48
C LEU A 230 18.54 5.49 -13.15
N LEU A 231 19.02 6.72 -12.86
CA LEU A 231 18.40 7.95 -13.34
C LEU A 231 18.90 8.41 -14.72
N THR A 232 19.88 7.72 -15.32
CA THR A 232 20.46 8.12 -16.61
C THR A 232 20.39 7.07 -17.71
N GLU A 233 20.25 5.79 -17.38
CA GLU A 233 20.36 4.69 -18.36
C GLU A 233 19.03 3.99 -18.68
N TYR A 234 17.93 4.30 -17.96
CA TYR A 234 16.65 3.57 -18.06
C TYR A 234 15.46 4.43 -18.49
N GLY A 235 15.71 5.64 -19.02
CA GLY A 235 14.67 6.59 -19.40
C GLY A 235 14.11 7.39 -18.22
N PRO A 236 12.97 8.10 -18.40
CA PRO A 236 12.41 8.96 -17.36
C PRO A 236 11.93 8.16 -16.14
N ILE A 237 12.55 8.45 -14.99
CA ILE A 237 12.12 7.96 -13.68
C ILE A 237 11.21 9.00 -13.04
N HIS A 238 10.02 8.59 -12.62
CA HIS A 238 8.98 9.46 -12.06
C HIS A 238 8.83 9.31 -10.55
N GLU A 239 9.45 8.30 -9.95
CA GLU A 239 9.45 8.10 -8.52
C GLU A 239 10.67 7.33 -8.05
N VAL A 240 11.28 7.78 -6.96
CA VAL A 240 12.36 7.08 -6.26
C VAL A 240 11.87 6.73 -4.86
N TRP A 241 11.78 5.43 -4.57
CA TRP A 241 11.20 4.90 -3.35
C TRP A 241 12.29 4.50 -2.35
N PHE A 242 12.38 5.25 -1.25
CA PHE A 242 13.35 5.01 -0.18
C PHE A 242 12.67 4.49 1.08
N ASP A 243 12.81 3.18 1.28
CA ASP A 243 12.28 2.49 2.46
C ASP A 243 12.80 3.06 3.78
N GLY A 244 11.92 3.07 4.78
CA GLY A 244 12.24 3.37 6.17
C GLY A 244 12.61 2.12 6.98
N ALA A 245 12.18 0.93 6.53
CA ALA A 245 12.48 -0.32 7.20
C ALA A 245 13.99 -0.61 7.20
N HIS A 246 14.49 -1.05 8.36
CA HIS A 246 15.91 -1.25 8.57
C HIS A 246 16.18 -2.56 9.35
N PRO A 247 16.52 -3.66 8.65
CA PRO A 247 16.64 -4.98 9.30
C PRO A 247 17.82 -5.07 10.27
N LYS A 248 18.92 -4.37 10.00
CA LYS A 248 20.13 -4.38 10.84
C LYS A 248 20.92 -3.09 10.70
N THR A 249 21.46 -2.53 11.78
CA THR A 249 22.34 -1.35 11.73
C THR A 249 23.81 -1.71 12.00
N LYS A 250 24.74 -0.96 11.43
CA LYS A 250 26.20 -1.12 11.62
C LYS A 250 26.88 0.24 11.63
N GLY A 251 27.85 0.42 12.52
CA GLY A 251 28.76 1.58 12.54
C GLY A 251 28.10 2.96 12.68
N GLY A 252 26.83 3.06 13.06
CA GLY A 252 26.12 4.33 13.10
C GLY A 252 26.01 5.03 11.74
N GLN A 253 25.88 4.27 10.64
CA GLN A 253 25.70 4.82 9.29
C GLN A 253 24.58 5.87 9.26
N THR A 254 24.87 7.00 8.61
CA THR A 254 23.87 8.05 8.35
C THR A 254 23.73 8.26 6.84
N TYR A 255 22.52 8.51 6.38
CA TYR A 255 22.25 8.73 4.96
C TYR A 255 22.24 10.24 4.65
N ASP A 256 22.92 10.62 3.57
CA ASP A 256 23.01 12.00 3.10
C ASP A 256 21.90 12.29 2.07
N TYR A 257 20.65 12.25 2.52
CA TYR A 257 19.48 12.46 1.67
C TYR A 257 19.48 13.80 0.96
N ASN A 258 20.07 14.84 1.54
CA ASN A 258 20.24 16.13 0.87
C ASN A 258 21.06 15.98 -0.42
N SER A 259 22.19 15.26 -0.36
CA SER A 259 23.00 14.96 -1.56
C SER A 259 22.25 14.07 -2.56
N TRP A 260 21.50 13.08 -2.06
CA TRP A 260 20.72 12.17 -2.91
C TRP A 260 19.59 12.93 -3.63
N LYS A 261 18.89 13.81 -2.91
CA LYS A 261 17.85 14.71 -3.43
C LYS A 261 18.40 15.67 -4.48
N GLU A 262 19.57 16.27 -4.24
CA GLU A 262 20.21 17.16 -5.21
C GLU A 262 20.51 16.43 -6.52
N LEU A 263 21.03 15.20 -6.43
CA LEU A 263 21.28 14.35 -7.59
C LEU A 263 19.98 14.01 -8.33
N ILE A 264 18.95 13.56 -7.60
CA ILE A 264 17.64 13.21 -8.17
C ILE A 264 17.02 14.42 -8.87
N GLY A 265 16.93 15.57 -8.21
CA GLY A 265 16.37 16.79 -8.81
C GLY A 265 17.12 17.27 -10.06
N SER A 266 18.41 16.94 -10.18
CA SER A 266 19.24 17.31 -11.33
C SER A 266 19.15 16.33 -12.51
N LEU A 267 18.82 15.06 -12.25
CA LEU A 267 18.81 13.98 -13.25
C LEU A 267 17.40 13.56 -13.65
N ALA A 268 16.45 13.54 -12.71
CA ALA A 268 15.06 13.20 -12.89
C ALA A 268 14.16 14.28 -12.24
N PRO A 269 14.08 15.49 -12.83
CA PRO A 269 13.39 16.64 -12.22
C PRO A 269 11.87 16.46 -12.08
N GLU A 270 11.28 15.49 -12.77
CA GLU A 270 9.85 15.14 -12.66
C GLU A 270 9.59 14.06 -11.60
N ALA A 271 10.64 13.49 -10.99
CA ALA A 271 10.49 12.47 -9.98
C ALA A 271 10.00 13.05 -8.64
N VAL A 272 9.18 12.28 -7.95
CA VAL A 272 8.93 12.44 -6.51
C VAL A 272 9.79 11.47 -5.71
N ILE A 273 10.18 11.85 -4.49
CA ILE A 273 10.91 11.00 -3.55
C ILE A 273 9.96 10.52 -2.45
N PHE A 274 9.67 9.22 -2.44
CA PHE A 274 8.86 8.59 -1.40
C PHE A 274 9.64 8.40 -0.10
N GLY A 275 8.94 8.52 1.03
CA GLY A 275 9.46 8.42 2.38
C GLY A 275 10.22 9.66 2.84
N ARG A 276 10.34 10.67 1.98
CA ARG A 276 11.04 11.94 2.24
C ARG A 276 10.06 13.09 1.96
N GLN A 277 10.54 14.23 1.48
CA GLN A 277 9.73 15.45 1.40
C GLN A 277 8.54 15.35 0.43
N ASP A 278 8.61 14.53 -0.62
CA ASP A 278 7.58 14.60 -1.66
C ASP A 278 6.35 13.74 -1.32
N ILE A 279 6.54 12.46 -1.00
CA ILE A 279 5.44 11.52 -0.67
C ILE A 279 5.74 10.85 0.66
N ARG A 280 4.73 10.67 1.51
CA ARG A 280 4.85 9.92 2.77
C ARG A 280 4.19 8.55 2.69
N TRP A 281 4.71 7.65 3.52
CA TRP A 281 4.06 6.39 3.81
C TRP A 281 2.69 6.59 4.48
N GLY A 282 1.71 5.76 4.09
CA GLY A 282 0.37 5.71 4.66
C GLY A 282 0.32 5.33 6.14
N GLY A 283 1.37 4.70 6.66
CA GLY A 283 1.50 4.30 8.07
C GLY A 283 1.10 2.85 8.37
N ASN A 284 0.83 2.04 7.35
CA ASN A 284 0.59 0.59 7.44
C ASN A 284 0.77 -0.07 6.07
N GLU A 285 0.85 -1.41 6.02
CA GLU A 285 0.99 -2.18 4.77
C GLU A 285 -0.24 -3.06 4.45
N SER A 286 -1.34 -2.87 5.19
CA SER A 286 -2.58 -3.66 5.03
C SER A 286 -3.59 -2.97 4.11
N GLY A 287 -3.23 -1.84 3.51
CA GLY A 287 -4.16 -1.03 2.71
C GLY A 287 -5.21 -0.28 3.55
N ARG A 288 -4.99 -0.12 4.86
CA ARG A 288 -5.87 0.70 5.71
C ARG A 288 -5.69 2.18 5.39
N THR A 289 -6.78 2.90 5.49
CA THR A 289 -6.86 4.34 5.22
C THR A 289 -7.41 5.07 6.42
N ARG A 290 -7.00 6.33 6.61
CA ARG A 290 -7.56 7.17 7.68
C ARG A 290 -8.96 7.62 7.31
N ALA A 291 -9.78 7.87 8.33
CA ALA A 291 -11.10 8.46 8.13
C ALA A 291 -11.03 9.95 7.74
N VAL A 292 -9.90 10.62 8.01
CA VAL A 292 -9.59 12.01 7.64
C VAL A 292 -8.12 12.03 7.22
N GLU A 293 -7.83 12.43 6.00
CA GLU A 293 -6.47 12.38 5.45
C GLU A 293 -6.08 13.73 4.86
N TRP A 294 -5.39 14.52 5.66
CA TRP A 294 -4.87 15.83 5.26
C TRP A 294 -3.42 15.71 4.81
N ASN A 295 -3.07 16.40 3.72
CA ASN A 295 -1.71 16.36 3.18
C ASN A 295 -0.84 17.54 3.62
N THR A 296 -1.39 18.49 4.39
CA THR A 296 -0.60 19.52 5.11
C THR A 296 -0.07 18.94 6.43
N ILE A 297 1.20 18.54 6.44
CA ILE A 297 1.87 17.85 7.56
C ILE A 297 2.74 18.81 8.39
N PRO A 298 2.70 18.72 9.73
CA PRO A 298 3.54 19.52 10.62
C PRO A 298 4.96 18.94 10.76
N TYR A 299 5.97 19.81 10.81
CA TYR A 299 7.36 19.46 11.04
C TYR A 299 8.06 20.40 12.03
N GLN A 300 9.09 19.87 12.70
CA GLN A 300 9.93 20.63 13.64
C GLN A 300 11.19 21.20 13.00
N GLU A 301 11.53 20.73 11.80
CA GLU A 301 12.67 21.16 10.99
C GLU A 301 12.19 21.36 9.54
N ASP A 302 12.95 22.09 8.72
CA ASP A 302 12.57 22.36 7.33
C ASP A 302 12.63 21.06 6.51
N PRO A 303 11.48 20.52 6.03
CA PRO A 303 11.42 19.25 5.30
C PRO A 303 12.26 19.26 4.02
N ASN A 304 12.54 20.44 3.47
CA ASN A 304 13.37 20.55 2.27
C ASN A 304 14.86 20.26 2.53
N ARG A 305 15.29 20.23 3.79
CA ARG A 305 16.70 20.12 4.22
C ARG A 305 16.93 18.99 5.24
N MET A 306 15.89 18.23 5.57
CA MET A 306 15.96 17.14 6.55
C MET A 306 16.60 15.89 5.95
N ASN A 307 17.41 15.20 6.77
CA ASN A 307 17.93 13.85 6.47
C ASN A 307 17.22 12.75 7.28
N SER A 308 16.18 13.08 8.03
CA SER A 308 15.46 12.12 8.85
C SER A 308 13.99 12.43 8.82
N PHE A 309 13.18 11.45 8.46
CA PHE A 309 11.72 11.52 8.44
C PHE A 309 11.21 10.37 9.29
N ALA A 310 10.43 10.69 10.33
CA ALA A 310 9.83 9.68 11.19
C ALA A 310 8.57 9.10 10.54
N ASP A 311 8.29 7.83 10.84
CA ASP A 311 7.05 7.19 10.40
C ASP A 311 5.83 7.86 11.01
N ILE A 312 4.84 8.14 10.18
CA ILE A 312 3.59 8.79 10.57
C ILE A 312 2.47 7.75 10.59
N THR A 313 2.25 7.12 11.75
CA THR A 313 1.30 6.00 11.92
C THR A 313 0.01 6.35 12.66
N GLY A 314 -0.08 7.55 13.24
CA GLY A 314 -1.26 7.98 14.01
C GLY A 314 -2.52 8.17 13.15
N GLU A 315 -3.70 8.12 13.76
CA GLU A 315 -5.00 8.29 13.07
C GLU A 315 -5.33 9.74 12.70
N GLN A 316 -4.81 10.72 13.45
CA GLN A 316 -5.09 12.15 13.25
C GLN A 316 -3.80 12.93 12.98
N VAL A 317 -3.15 12.67 11.84
CA VAL A 317 -1.78 13.13 11.57
C VAL A 317 -1.63 14.64 11.41
N ALA A 318 -2.72 15.31 11.02
CA ALA A 318 -2.73 16.75 10.75
C ALA A 318 -4.04 17.40 11.24
N ALA A 319 -4.55 16.98 12.40
CA ALA A 319 -5.53 17.76 13.16
C ALA A 319 -4.93 19.13 13.56
N MET A 320 -5.77 20.15 13.76
CA MET A 320 -5.29 21.52 14.05
C MET A 320 -4.38 21.58 15.28
N GLU A 321 -4.70 20.80 16.29
CA GLU A 321 -3.95 20.66 17.54
C GLU A 321 -2.51 20.19 17.31
N ASN A 322 -2.27 19.41 16.25
CA ASN A 322 -0.95 18.94 15.87
C ASN A 322 -0.19 19.95 14.99
N LEU A 323 -0.87 20.93 14.40
CA LEU A 323 -0.25 21.99 13.60
C LEU A 323 0.29 23.13 14.46
N TYR A 324 -0.37 23.47 15.57
CA TYR A 324 0.03 24.59 16.43
C TYR A 324 1.44 24.51 17.02
N PRO A 325 1.96 23.35 17.47
CA PRO A 325 3.31 23.25 18.00
C PRO A 325 4.39 23.09 16.90
N ALA A 326 4.02 23.09 15.62
CA ALA A 326 4.97 22.88 14.53
C ALA A 326 5.83 24.13 14.27
N LYS A 327 6.99 23.92 13.63
CA LYS A 327 7.82 25.02 13.10
C LYS A 327 7.69 25.16 11.58
N PHE A 328 7.23 24.12 10.91
CA PHE A 328 6.96 24.10 9.48
C PHE A 328 5.66 23.36 9.19
N LEU A 329 4.95 23.81 8.15
CA LEU A 329 3.81 23.13 7.55
C LEU A 329 4.18 22.80 6.11
N HIS A 330 3.95 21.56 5.67
CA HIS A 330 4.42 21.10 4.37
C HIS A 330 3.38 20.24 3.67
N TYR A 331 3.23 20.43 2.35
CA TYR A 331 2.40 19.55 1.55
C TYR A 331 3.16 18.25 1.31
N GLN A 332 2.61 17.13 1.75
CA GLN A 332 3.21 15.80 1.61
C GLN A 332 2.09 14.74 1.55
N PRO A 333 1.64 14.37 0.34
CA PRO A 333 0.55 13.43 0.17
C PRO A 333 0.91 12.02 0.63
N ALA A 334 -0.10 11.29 1.10
CA ALA A 334 0.06 9.89 1.48
C ALA A 334 0.00 8.96 0.27
N GLU A 335 0.82 7.91 0.32
CA GLU A 335 0.69 6.73 -0.51
C GLU A 335 0.40 5.50 0.38
N ILE A 336 -0.72 4.84 0.08
CA ILE A 336 -1.21 3.65 0.77
C ILE A 336 -0.66 2.44 0.02
N ASN A 337 0.31 1.75 0.61
CA ASN A 337 0.90 0.55 0.04
C ASN A 337 0.30 -0.73 0.64
N THR A 338 0.12 -1.75 -0.19
CA THR A 338 -0.18 -3.12 0.25
C THR A 338 0.18 -4.11 -0.84
N SER A 339 0.13 -5.41 -0.53
CA SER A 339 0.35 -6.47 -1.48
C SER A 339 -0.96 -7.16 -1.86
N ILE A 340 -1.05 -7.57 -3.14
CA ILE A 340 -2.12 -8.45 -3.62
C ILE A 340 -2.03 -9.85 -2.98
N ARG A 341 -0.89 -10.20 -2.37
CA ARG A 341 -0.64 -11.47 -1.69
C ARG A 341 -0.31 -11.25 -0.21
N GLU A 342 -0.39 -12.34 0.56
CA GLU A 342 0.19 -12.39 1.91
C GLU A 342 1.72 -12.27 1.81
N GLY A 343 2.27 -11.09 2.09
CA GLY A 343 3.69 -10.77 1.89
C GLY A 343 4.00 -10.11 0.54
N TRP A 344 5.19 -9.55 0.45
CA TRP A 344 5.66 -8.74 -0.66
C TRP A 344 6.24 -9.57 -1.80
N PHE A 345 7.01 -10.63 -1.49
CA PHE A 345 7.60 -11.51 -2.49
C PHE A 345 6.71 -12.74 -2.79
N TYR A 346 6.86 -13.30 -3.98
CA TYR A 346 6.17 -14.54 -4.34
C TYR A 346 6.79 -15.74 -3.60
N ARG A 347 5.94 -16.54 -2.94
CA ARG A 347 6.33 -17.80 -2.29
C ARG A 347 5.84 -19.02 -3.07
N ASN A 348 4.53 -19.11 -3.30
CA ASN A 348 3.88 -20.19 -4.05
C ASN A 348 2.42 -19.82 -4.40
N ASP A 349 1.75 -20.62 -5.24
CA ASP A 349 0.35 -20.41 -5.62
C ASP A 349 -0.68 -21.09 -4.71
N ASP A 350 -0.27 -22.12 -3.97
CA ASP A 350 -1.18 -23.00 -3.23
C ASP A 350 -1.43 -22.51 -1.79
N GLU A 351 -0.39 -22.01 -1.11
CA GLU A 351 -0.42 -21.64 0.32
C GLU A 351 -0.44 -20.12 0.53
N GLN A 352 0.13 -19.34 -0.40
CA GLN A 352 0.14 -17.88 -0.27
C GLN A 352 -1.23 -17.30 -0.66
N GLY A 353 -1.91 -16.68 0.31
CA GLY A 353 -3.18 -16.01 0.09
C GLY A 353 -3.08 -14.91 -0.97
N VAL A 354 -4.17 -14.71 -1.72
CA VAL A 354 -4.34 -13.67 -2.74
C VAL A 354 -5.60 -12.88 -2.41
N ARG A 355 -5.50 -11.55 -2.34
CA ARG A 355 -6.64 -10.64 -2.15
C ARG A 355 -7.66 -10.80 -3.27
N SER A 356 -8.93 -10.68 -2.93
CA SER A 356 -10.01 -10.73 -3.91
C SER A 356 -10.12 -9.40 -4.69
N ALA A 357 -10.79 -9.42 -5.84
CA ALA A 357 -11.12 -8.18 -6.56
C ALA A 357 -12.09 -7.27 -5.78
N ASP A 358 -12.86 -7.81 -4.83
CA ASP A 358 -13.70 -7.01 -3.93
C ASP A 358 -12.84 -6.18 -2.98
N ASP A 359 -11.82 -6.82 -2.39
CA ASP A 359 -10.90 -6.19 -1.45
C ASP A 359 -10.02 -5.13 -2.11
N VAL A 360 -9.41 -5.45 -3.26
CA VAL A 360 -8.58 -4.48 -4.00
C VAL A 360 -9.41 -3.28 -4.49
N PHE A 361 -10.63 -3.51 -4.99
CA PHE A 361 -11.52 -2.42 -5.40
C PHE A 361 -11.99 -1.57 -4.22
N ASP A 362 -12.26 -2.21 -3.06
CA ASP A 362 -12.59 -1.49 -1.83
C ASP A 362 -11.44 -0.58 -1.39
N ILE A 363 -10.20 -1.08 -1.37
CA ILE A 363 -9.01 -0.29 -1.05
C ILE A 363 -8.88 0.86 -2.04
N TYR A 364 -9.07 0.63 -3.35
CA TYR A 364 -9.03 1.69 -4.37
C TYR A 364 -9.96 2.85 -4.03
N GLU A 365 -11.27 2.62 -3.80
CA GLU A 365 -12.14 3.77 -3.51
C GLU A 365 -11.93 4.37 -2.10
N ARG A 366 -11.34 3.63 -1.15
CA ARG A 366 -10.96 4.18 0.17
C ARG A 366 -9.68 5.01 0.15
N SER A 367 -8.76 4.72 -0.77
CA SER A 367 -7.46 5.38 -0.92
C SER A 367 -7.53 6.51 -1.92
N VAL A 368 -7.73 6.21 -3.20
CA VAL A 368 -7.91 7.20 -4.28
C VAL A 368 -9.08 8.13 -3.98
N GLY A 369 -10.17 7.56 -3.45
CA GLY A 369 -11.32 8.32 -2.98
C GLY A 369 -11.22 8.85 -1.55
N GLY A 370 -10.04 8.74 -0.93
CA GLY A 370 -9.73 9.21 0.42
C GLY A 370 -8.51 10.13 0.45
N ASN A 371 -8.27 10.89 -0.62
CA ASN A 371 -7.17 11.86 -0.73
C ASN A 371 -5.75 11.26 -0.65
N THR A 372 -5.54 10.06 -1.22
CA THR A 372 -4.23 9.37 -1.24
C THR A 372 -3.95 8.69 -2.57
N ILE A 373 -2.68 8.31 -2.78
CA ILE A 373 -2.24 7.42 -3.87
C ILE A 373 -2.38 5.97 -3.38
N PHE A 374 -2.81 5.06 -4.26
CA PHE A 374 -2.87 3.62 -3.99
C PHE A 374 -1.74 2.88 -4.69
N LEU A 375 -0.84 2.28 -3.91
CA LEU A 375 0.23 1.43 -4.38
C LEU A 375 -0.06 -0.05 -4.09
N LEU A 376 -0.32 -0.85 -5.13
CA LEU A 376 -0.54 -2.29 -5.00
C LEU A 376 0.65 -3.09 -5.50
N ASN A 377 1.24 -3.93 -4.65
CA ASN A 377 2.29 -4.86 -5.03
C ASN A 377 1.74 -6.11 -5.73
N ILE A 378 2.40 -6.51 -6.82
CA ILE A 378 2.17 -7.77 -7.54
C ILE A 378 3.52 -8.45 -7.76
N PRO A 379 3.82 -9.55 -7.05
CA PRO A 379 5.13 -10.19 -7.17
C PRO A 379 5.17 -11.21 -8.32
N PRO A 380 6.18 -11.13 -9.22
CA PRO A 380 6.41 -12.17 -10.20
C PRO A 380 6.82 -13.50 -9.56
N ASN A 381 6.41 -14.61 -10.17
CA ASN A 381 6.86 -15.95 -9.82
C ASN A 381 8.27 -16.25 -10.33
N ARG A 382 8.75 -17.49 -10.12
CA ARG A 382 10.11 -17.91 -10.49
C ARG A 382 10.28 -18.10 -12.00
N GLU A 383 9.17 -18.17 -12.73
CA GLU A 383 9.09 -18.22 -14.17
C GLU A 383 9.09 -16.81 -14.81
N GLY A 384 9.20 -15.75 -14.00
CA GLY A 384 9.27 -14.37 -14.49
C GLY A 384 7.93 -13.78 -14.94
N LEU A 385 6.82 -14.31 -14.44
CA LEU A 385 5.45 -13.93 -14.77
C LEU A 385 4.68 -13.50 -13.52
N PHE A 386 3.71 -12.60 -13.65
CA PHE A 386 2.68 -12.50 -12.63
C PHE A 386 1.83 -13.78 -12.62
N PRO A 387 1.59 -14.40 -11.45
CA PRO A 387 0.74 -15.58 -11.37
C PRO A 387 -0.67 -15.31 -11.92
N GLN A 388 -1.30 -16.36 -12.47
CA GLN A 388 -2.58 -16.22 -13.16
C GLN A 388 -3.70 -15.69 -12.26
N ARG A 389 -3.73 -16.12 -10.98
CA ARG A 389 -4.72 -15.66 -9.99
C ARG A 389 -4.65 -14.14 -9.80
N ASP A 390 -3.45 -13.60 -9.73
CA ASP A 390 -3.15 -12.18 -9.54
C ASP A 390 -3.62 -11.38 -10.77
N VAL A 391 -3.32 -11.88 -11.96
CA VAL A 391 -3.76 -11.27 -13.24
C VAL A 391 -5.28 -11.26 -13.37
N GLU A 392 -5.98 -12.30 -12.88
CA GLU A 392 -7.44 -12.36 -12.88
C GLU A 392 -8.06 -11.32 -11.93
N VAL A 393 -7.48 -11.14 -10.75
CA VAL A 393 -7.87 -10.08 -9.81
C VAL A 393 -7.66 -8.70 -10.44
N LEU A 394 -6.48 -8.43 -11.00
CA LEU A 394 -6.17 -7.16 -11.67
C LEU A 394 -7.15 -6.85 -12.81
N ARG A 395 -7.46 -7.85 -13.66
CA ARG A 395 -8.40 -7.70 -14.77
C ARG A 395 -9.82 -7.37 -14.28
N GLU A 396 -10.29 -8.06 -13.25
CA GLU A 396 -11.62 -7.80 -12.70
C GLU A 396 -11.70 -6.44 -11.99
N VAL A 397 -10.63 -6.02 -11.29
CA VAL A 397 -10.53 -4.67 -10.70
C VAL A 397 -10.57 -3.58 -11.78
N GLY A 398 -9.77 -3.71 -12.84
CA GLY A 398 -9.79 -2.73 -13.93
C GLY A 398 -11.12 -2.65 -14.65
N LYS A 399 -11.77 -3.80 -14.86
CA LYS A 399 -13.15 -3.86 -15.35
C LYS A 399 -14.11 -3.10 -14.43
N ARG A 400 -14.03 -3.29 -13.11
CA ARG A 400 -14.86 -2.59 -12.11
C ARG A 400 -14.68 -1.08 -12.13
N ILE A 401 -13.42 -0.63 -12.14
CA ILE A 401 -13.09 0.79 -12.19
C ILE A 401 -13.68 1.40 -13.46
N LYS A 402 -13.48 0.75 -14.62
CA LYS A 402 -14.02 1.22 -15.90
C LYS A 402 -15.55 1.22 -15.96
N GLU A 403 -16.20 0.17 -15.47
CA GLU A 403 -17.67 0.07 -15.42
C GLU A 403 -18.29 1.14 -14.52
N THR A 404 -17.59 1.51 -13.45
CA THR A 404 -18.09 2.47 -12.45
C THR A 404 -17.79 3.91 -12.86
N TYR A 405 -16.52 4.22 -13.13
CA TYR A 405 -16.03 5.59 -13.31
C TYR A 405 -15.76 5.97 -14.77
N GLY A 406 -15.98 5.05 -15.72
CA GLY A 406 -15.74 5.32 -17.15
C GLY A 406 -16.79 6.20 -17.82
N THR A 407 -17.88 6.55 -17.14
CA THR A 407 -18.93 7.43 -17.66
C THR A 407 -19.51 8.27 -16.53
N ASP A 408 -19.22 9.56 -16.54
CA ASP A 408 -19.86 10.52 -15.63
C ASP A 408 -21.34 10.67 -16.01
N LEU A 409 -22.21 10.39 -15.05
CA LEU A 409 -23.66 10.48 -15.21
C LEU A 409 -24.19 11.92 -15.07
N MET A 410 -23.29 12.90 -14.91
CA MET A 410 -23.57 14.33 -15.01
C MET A 410 -23.49 14.89 -16.44
N GLU A 411 -23.35 14.05 -17.48
CA GLU A 411 -23.36 14.56 -18.87
C GLU A 411 -24.63 15.42 -19.11
N ARG A 412 -24.43 16.69 -19.47
CA ARG A 412 -25.50 17.70 -19.70
C ARG A 412 -26.30 18.07 -18.45
N ALA A 413 -25.75 17.86 -17.26
CA ALA A 413 -26.31 18.43 -16.05
C ALA A 413 -26.29 19.96 -16.09
N GLU A 414 -27.27 20.59 -15.41
CA GLU A 414 -27.30 22.02 -15.17
C GLU A 414 -26.77 22.31 -13.76
N GLY A 415 -25.87 23.28 -13.65
CA GLY A 415 -25.25 23.68 -12.38
C GLY A 415 -24.15 24.73 -12.64
N PRO A 416 -23.30 25.02 -11.64
CA PRO A 416 -22.09 25.81 -11.86
C PRO A 416 -21.22 25.14 -12.93
N LYS A 417 -20.77 25.91 -13.92
CA LYS A 417 -20.07 25.34 -15.08
C LYS A 417 -18.66 24.89 -14.72
N GLU A 418 -18.04 25.63 -13.80
CA GLU A 418 -16.68 25.47 -13.29
C GLU A 418 -16.43 24.18 -12.52
N ILE A 419 -17.47 23.35 -12.28
CA ILE A 419 -17.32 22.05 -11.62
C ILE A 419 -17.88 20.90 -12.47
N LEU A 420 -18.45 21.24 -13.64
CA LEU A 420 -19.12 20.32 -14.57
C LEU A 420 -18.45 20.34 -15.97
N ASP A 421 -17.43 21.16 -16.16
CA ASP A 421 -16.63 21.17 -17.38
C ASP A 421 -15.45 20.20 -17.28
N GLU A 422 -14.70 20.09 -18.37
CA GLU A 422 -13.49 19.27 -18.46
C GLU A 422 -12.21 20.11 -18.28
N ASP A 423 -12.33 21.37 -17.83
CA ASP A 423 -11.19 22.25 -17.62
C ASP A 423 -10.66 22.06 -16.19
N GLU A 424 -9.55 21.33 -16.05
CA GLU A 424 -8.91 21.06 -14.75
C GLU A 424 -8.44 22.32 -14.01
N SER A 425 -8.42 23.48 -14.68
CA SER A 425 -8.09 24.77 -14.06
C SER A 425 -9.31 25.57 -13.59
N SER A 426 -10.52 25.13 -13.92
CA SER A 426 -11.76 25.76 -13.50
C SER A 426 -12.10 25.38 -12.05
N TYR A 427 -12.73 26.30 -11.32
CA TYR A 427 -13.18 26.05 -9.96
C TYR A 427 -14.28 27.02 -9.52
N LEU A 428 -15.13 26.55 -8.61
CA LEU A 428 -16.14 27.32 -7.92
C LEU A 428 -15.68 27.70 -6.52
N LEU A 429 -15.69 29.01 -6.22
CA LEU A 429 -15.48 29.50 -4.86
C LEU A 429 -16.79 29.44 -4.05
N GLN A 430 -16.75 28.69 -2.95
CA GLN A 430 -17.90 28.50 -2.06
C GLN A 430 -17.57 28.98 -0.63
N LYS A 431 -18.51 29.70 -0.01
CA LYS A 431 -18.43 30.11 1.40
C LYS A 431 -19.34 29.24 2.26
N ILE A 432 -18.99 29.08 3.53
CA ILE A 432 -19.84 28.42 4.52
C ILE A 432 -21.10 29.27 4.72
N GLY A 433 -22.26 28.61 4.79
CA GLY A 433 -23.56 29.28 4.91
C GLY A 433 -24.05 30.00 3.65
N ALA A 434 -23.30 29.95 2.54
CA ALA A 434 -23.82 30.36 1.24
C ALA A 434 -24.88 29.38 0.73
N LYS A 435 -25.55 29.72 -0.38
CA LYS A 435 -26.50 28.80 -1.01
C LYS A 435 -25.79 27.48 -1.37
N PRO A 436 -26.41 26.31 -1.11
CA PRO A 436 -25.86 25.04 -1.53
C PRO A 436 -25.58 25.01 -3.02
N ILE A 437 -24.54 24.26 -3.42
CA ILE A 437 -24.25 23.95 -4.82
C ILE A 437 -25.36 23.06 -5.32
N GLU A 438 -26.21 23.57 -6.22
CA GLU A 438 -27.32 22.80 -6.80
C GLU A 438 -26.94 22.30 -8.20
N ILE A 439 -27.12 20.99 -8.41
CA ILE A 439 -26.90 20.33 -9.69
C ILE A 439 -28.18 19.60 -10.09
N ARG A 440 -28.64 19.80 -11.33
CA ARG A 440 -29.80 19.12 -11.90
C ARG A 440 -29.34 18.20 -13.03
N LEU A 441 -29.58 16.91 -12.88
CA LEU A 441 -29.27 15.93 -13.92
C LEU A 441 -30.30 16.06 -15.07
N ALA A 442 -29.88 15.69 -16.29
CA ALA A 442 -30.71 15.79 -17.48
C ALA A 442 -32.01 14.95 -17.40
N ALA A 443 -32.00 13.87 -16.62
CA ALA A 443 -33.15 13.03 -16.33
C ALA A 443 -32.99 12.39 -14.93
N PRO A 444 -34.04 11.78 -14.36
CA PRO A 444 -33.90 10.94 -13.19
C PRO A 444 -32.93 9.77 -13.47
N THR A 445 -31.82 9.73 -12.74
CA THR A 445 -30.71 8.80 -12.96
C THR A 445 -30.42 7.99 -11.70
N LYS A 446 -30.08 6.70 -11.89
CA LYS A 446 -29.60 5.84 -10.81
C LYS A 446 -28.14 6.16 -10.50
N ILE A 447 -27.86 6.42 -9.23
CA ILE A 447 -26.51 6.74 -8.75
C ILE A 447 -26.27 6.11 -7.39
N ASN A 448 -25.01 5.82 -7.08
CA ASN A 448 -24.56 5.36 -5.75
C ASN A 448 -23.10 5.73 -5.43
N ARG A 449 -22.52 6.61 -6.25
CA ARG A 449 -21.19 7.19 -6.08
C ARG A 449 -21.24 8.67 -6.44
N LEU A 450 -20.56 9.49 -5.64
CA LEU A 450 -20.28 10.89 -5.96
C LEU A 450 -18.79 11.14 -5.76
N VAL A 451 -18.16 11.76 -6.75
CA VAL A 451 -16.77 12.21 -6.69
C VAL A 451 -16.77 13.73 -6.54
N ILE A 452 -15.95 14.23 -5.62
CA ILE A 452 -15.72 15.66 -5.42
C ILE A 452 -14.23 15.94 -5.22
N GLN A 453 -13.75 17.06 -5.77
CA GLN A 453 -12.35 17.49 -5.71
C GLN A 453 -12.25 18.97 -5.33
N GLU A 454 -11.22 19.33 -4.56
CA GLU A 454 -10.82 20.72 -4.35
C GLU A 454 -9.80 21.16 -5.41
N GLU A 455 -9.75 22.45 -5.71
CA GLU A 455 -8.64 23.05 -6.45
C GLU A 455 -7.47 23.27 -5.47
N ILE A 456 -6.53 22.34 -5.45
CA ILE A 456 -5.47 22.33 -4.42
C ILE A 456 -4.18 23.05 -4.84
N LEU A 457 -3.96 23.36 -6.12
CA LEU A 457 -2.70 23.96 -6.58
C LEU A 457 -2.58 25.43 -6.17
N GLN A 458 -3.70 26.16 -6.12
CA GLN A 458 -3.70 27.58 -5.74
C GLN A 458 -4.41 27.84 -4.41
N HIS A 459 -5.38 26.99 -4.03
CA HIS A 459 -6.17 27.19 -2.82
C HIS A 459 -5.84 26.20 -1.70
N GLY A 460 -5.07 25.14 -1.95
CA GLY A 460 -4.75 24.12 -0.95
C GLY A 460 -5.98 23.33 -0.50
N GLU A 461 -5.82 22.50 0.53
CA GLU A 461 -6.92 21.70 1.10
C GLU A 461 -7.64 22.52 2.19
N ARG A 462 -8.96 22.74 2.05
CA ARG A 462 -9.73 23.61 2.95
C ARG A 462 -10.95 22.95 3.55
N VAL A 463 -11.73 22.17 2.80
CA VAL A 463 -12.98 21.57 3.29
C VAL A 463 -12.69 20.58 4.41
N ALA A 464 -13.41 20.71 5.53
CA ALA A 464 -13.29 19.83 6.70
C ALA A 464 -14.54 18.95 6.91
N ALA A 465 -15.72 19.43 6.48
CA ALA A 465 -16.95 18.65 6.44
C ALA A 465 -17.92 19.20 5.38
N PHE A 466 -18.71 18.31 4.79
CA PHE A 466 -19.75 18.68 3.84
C PHE A 466 -20.89 17.65 3.80
N THR A 467 -22.07 18.12 3.42
CA THR A 467 -23.29 17.32 3.35
C THR A 467 -23.80 17.25 1.92
N VAL A 468 -24.08 16.04 1.45
CA VAL A 468 -24.70 15.78 0.14
C VAL A 468 -26.15 15.37 0.33
N LYS A 469 -27.04 16.07 -0.36
CA LYS A 469 -28.47 15.79 -0.41
C LYS A 469 -28.91 15.50 -1.84
N ALA A 470 -29.93 14.66 -2.01
CA ALA A 470 -30.56 14.41 -3.29
C ALA A 470 -32.09 14.35 -3.17
N GLU A 471 -32.79 14.68 -4.25
CA GLU A 471 -34.25 14.57 -4.31
C GLU A 471 -34.65 13.10 -4.49
N VAL A 472 -35.31 12.52 -3.49
CA VAL A 472 -35.76 11.13 -3.49
C VAL A 472 -37.20 11.07 -2.99
N GLY A 473 -38.11 10.59 -3.84
CA GLY A 473 -39.54 10.53 -3.52
C GLY A 473 -40.18 11.91 -3.33
N GLY A 474 -39.71 12.91 -4.11
CA GLY A 474 -40.26 14.28 -4.09
C GLY A 474 -39.82 15.15 -2.92
N SER A 475 -38.87 14.68 -2.09
CA SER A 475 -38.25 15.50 -1.04
C SER A 475 -36.74 15.39 -1.07
N LEU A 476 -36.06 16.48 -0.69
CA LEU A 476 -34.61 16.53 -0.59
C LEU A 476 -34.17 15.81 0.70
N LYS A 477 -33.34 14.76 0.56
CA LYS A 477 -32.85 13.94 1.68
C LYS A 477 -31.33 13.93 1.70
N VAL A 478 -30.74 13.86 2.90
CA VAL A 478 -29.29 13.61 3.05
C VAL A 478 -29.00 12.19 2.56
N ILE A 479 -28.03 12.06 1.66
CA ILE A 479 -27.61 10.76 1.10
C ILE A 479 -26.18 10.39 1.50
N ALA A 480 -25.35 11.39 1.82
CA ALA A 480 -24.01 11.18 2.30
C ALA A 480 -23.52 12.41 3.09
N LYS A 481 -22.55 12.18 3.97
CA LYS A 481 -21.74 13.23 4.61
C LYS A 481 -20.27 12.89 4.43
N GLY A 482 -19.49 13.87 4.03
CA GLY A 482 -18.05 13.74 3.90
C GLY A 482 -17.30 14.57 4.93
N LYS A 483 -16.01 14.27 5.10
CA LYS A 483 -15.09 15.03 5.94
C LYS A 483 -14.22 15.93 5.05
N ASN A 484 -12.90 15.73 5.04
CA ASN A 484 -12.04 16.46 4.13
C ASN A 484 -12.14 15.93 2.69
N ILE A 485 -11.88 16.81 1.72
CA ILE A 485 -11.93 16.47 0.29
C ILE A 485 -10.50 16.35 -0.26
N GLY A 486 -9.74 17.45 -0.25
CA GLY A 486 -8.40 17.51 -0.85
C GLY A 486 -8.41 17.23 -2.36
N TYR A 487 -7.44 16.46 -2.82
CA TYR A 487 -7.32 16.06 -4.23
C TYR A 487 -8.59 15.37 -4.73
N LYS A 488 -9.10 14.38 -4.00
CA LYS A 488 -10.28 13.61 -4.39
C LYS A 488 -10.94 12.89 -3.22
N ASN A 489 -12.27 12.99 -3.16
CA ASN A 489 -13.10 12.18 -2.29
C ASN A 489 -14.17 11.43 -3.08
N ILE A 490 -14.31 10.12 -2.83
CA ILE A 490 -15.38 9.27 -3.40
C ILE A 490 -16.35 8.94 -2.26
N LEU A 491 -17.56 9.47 -2.34
CA LEU A 491 -18.65 9.12 -1.45
C LEU A 491 -19.40 7.90 -1.97
N ARG A 492 -19.60 6.90 -1.10
CA ARG A 492 -20.44 5.73 -1.34
C ARG A 492 -21.75 5.87 -0.56
N PHE A 493 -22.87 5.56 -1.20
CA PHE A 493 -24.21 5.59 -0.61
C PHE A 493 -25.11 4.55 -1.32
N PRO A 494 -26.33 4.24 -0.85
CA PRO A 494 -27.22 3.29 -1.50
C PRO A 494 -27.59 3.75 -2.90
N GLU A 495 -28.03 2.79 -3.72
CA GLU A 495 -28.69 3.13 -4.96
C GLU A 495 -29.91 4.02 -4.68
N ILE A 496 -29.89 5.20 -5.28
CA ILE A 496 -31.02 6.11 -5.37
C ILE A 496 -31.29 6.45 -6.82
N THR A 497 -32.52 6.86 -7.13
CA THR A 497 -32.84 7.52 -8.40
C THR A 497 -33.17 8.98 -8.11
N THR A 498 -32.45 9.91 -8.75
CA THR A 498 -32.63 11.34 -8.53
C THR A 498 -32.39 12.15 -9.80
N SER A 499 -32.98 13.35 -9.87
CA SER A 499 -32.65 14.36 -10.88
C SER A 499 -32.05 15.63 -10.28
N LYS A 500 -31.88 15.70 -8.95
CA LYS A 500 -31.36 16.90 -8.27
C LYS A 500 -30.45 16.52 -7.11
N ILE A 501 -29.26 17.11 -7.10
CA ILE A 501 -28.25 16.97 -6.05
C ILE A 501 -27.99 18.36 -5.47
N SER A 502 -27.74 18.41 -4.16
CA SER A 502 -27.40 19.63 -3.43
C SER A 502 -26.22 19.35 -2.50
N ILE A 503 -25.17 20.14 -2.59
CA ILE A 503 -23.95 19.99 -1.77
C ILE A 503 -23.80 21.24 -0.91
N GLU A 504 -23.64 21.03 0.39
CA GLU A 504 -23.47 22.07 1.41
C GLU A 504 -22.11 21.90 2.07
N ILE A 505 -21.30 22.95 2.08
CA ILE A 505 -20.02 22.96 2.80
C ILE A 505 -20.33 23.37 4.25
N ASP A 506 -20.09 22.45 5.17
CA ASP A 506 -20.47 22.59 6.57
C ASP A 506 -19.32 23.22 7.38
N GLU A 507 -18.09 22.79 7.13
CA GLU A 507 -16.88 23.23 7.84
C GLU A 507 -15.68 23.34 6.91
N ALA A 508 -14.79 24.31 7.16
CA ALA A 508 -13.54 24.49 6.42
C ALA A 508 -12.43 25.11 7.29
N ARG A 509 -11.16 24.84 6.97
CA ARG A 509 -9.99 25.48 7.59
C ARG A 509 -9.93 26.97 7.28
N TYR A 510 -10.32 27.35 6.07
CA TYR A 510 -10.32 28.72 5.58
C TYR A 510 -11.39 28.91 4.50
N GLU A 511 -11.86 30.15 4.33
CA GLU A 511 -12.90 30.50 3.36
C GLU A 511 -12.44 31.60 2.40
N PRO A 512 -12.91 31.60 1.13
CA PRO A 512 -13.76 30.56 0.52
C PRO A 512 -12.99 29.26 0.24
N VAL A 513 -13.72 28.15 0.09
CA VAL A 513 -13.18 26.88 -0.45
C VAL A 513 -13.29 26.87 -1.97
N ALA A 514 -12.42 26.15 -2.67
CA ALA A 514 -12.43 26.04 -4.12
C ALA A 514 -12.74 24.60 -4.52
N ILE A 515 -13.91 24.37 -5.11
CA ILE A 515 -14.32 23.07 -5.64
C ILE A 515 -14.04 23.05 -7.14
N SER A 516 -13.25 22.08 -7.62
CA SER A 516 -12.84 21.98 -9.03
C SER A 516 -13.67 20.95 -9.81
N LYS A 517 -14.20 19.93 -9.14
CA LYS A 517 -14.95 18.88 -9.83
C LYS A 517 -16.04 18.27 -8.96
N VAL A 518 -17.19 18.00 -9.57
CA VAL A 518 -18.21 17.11 -9.03
C VAL A 518 -18.69 16.18 -10.14
N ALA A 519 -18.73 14.88 -9.86
CA ALA A 519 -19.22 13.87 -10.81
C ALA A 519 -20.05 12.81 -10.07
N VAL A 520 -20.98 12.17 -10.77
CA VAL A 520 -21.75 11.04 -10.20
C VAL A 520 -21.63 9.79 -11.06
N TYR A 521 -21.64 8.66 -10.37
CA TYR A 521 -21.41 7.37 -10.99
C TYR A 521 -22.35 6.31 -10.41
N TYR A 522 -22.39 5.17 -11.09
CA TYR A 522 -23.16 4.01 -10.67
C TYR A 522 -22.29 2.76 -10.67
N TYR A 523 -22.02 2.25 -9.47
CA TYR A 523 -21.44 0.95 -9.23
C TYR A 523 -22.52 -0.13 -9.31
N HIS A 524 -22.33 -1.11 -10.18
CA HIS A 524 -23.19 -2.29 -10.21
C HIS A 524 -22.83 -3.21 -9.04
N SER A 525 -23.69 -3.28 -8.04
CA SER A 525 -23.48 -4.14 -6.88
C SER A 525 -23.29 -5.60 -7.28
N ARG A 526 -22.22 -6.20 -6.78
CA ARG A 526 -21.93 -7.63 -6.95
C ARG A 526 -22.34 -8.39 -5.69
N PRO A 527 -22.62 -9.71 -5.79
CA PRO A 527 -22.78 -10.52 -4.58
C PRO A 527 -21.54 -10.37 -3.69
N PRO A 528 -21.71 -10.21 -2.37
CA PRO A 528 -20.62 -9.92 -1.47
C PRO A 528 -19.62 -11.08 -1.40
N GLN A 529 -18.37 -10.76 -1.07
CA GLN A 529 -17.47 -11.75 -0.48
C GLN A 529 -18.13 -12.40 0.74
N LEU A 530 -17.98 -13.71 0.86
CA LEU A 530 -18.44 -14.45 2.02
C LEU A 530 -17.31 -14.58 3.05
N GLN A 531 -17.68 -14.82 4.30
CA GLN A 531 -16.80 -15.33 5.33
C GLN A 531 -17.33 -16.69 5.76
N ILE A 532 -16.41 -17.61 6.05
CA ILE A 532 -16.72 -18.95 6.53
C ILE A 532 -16.08 -19.12 7.90
N ASN A 533 -16.91 -19.25 8.92
CA ASN A 533 -16.47 -19.40 10.31
C ASN A 533 -16.83 -20.78 10.84
N ARG A 534 -16.06 -21.31 11.80
CA ARG A 534 -16.42 -22.54 12.50
C ARG A 534 -16.32 -22.35 14.00
N SER A 535 -17.42 -22.63 14.69
CA SER A 535 -17.46 -22.61 16.15
C SER A 535 -16.56 -23.69 16.76
N LEU A 536 -16.26 -23.57 18.07
CA LEU A 536 -15.55 -24.60 18.84
C LEU A 536 -16.14 -26.00 18.69
N LYS A 537 -17.45 -26.13 18.48
CA LYS A 537 -18.18 -27.39 18.35
C LYS A 537 -18.23 -27.95 16.93
N GLY A 538 -17.53 -27.32 15.98
CA GLY A 538 -17.48 -27.75 14.59
C GLY A 538 -18.66 -27.29 13.73
N LEU A 539 -19.55 -26.42 14.23
CA LEU A 539 -20.59 -25.82 13.39
C LEU A 539 -19.99 -24.73 12.50
N VAL A 540 -20.01 -24.96 11.20
CA VAL A 540 -19.63 -24.03 10.15
C VAL A 540 -20.79 -23.11 9.83
N SER A 541 -20.55 -21.79 9.84
CA SER A 541 -21.48 -20.78 9.36
C SER A 541 -20.87 -20.02 8.18
N ILE A 542 -21.72 -19.71 7.21
CA ILE A 542 -21.36 -18.92 6.03
C ILE A 542 -22.23 -17.67 6.04
N SER A 543 -21.62 -16.50 5.87
CA SER A 543 -22.33 -15.22 5.81
C SER A 543 -21.56 -14.23 4.93
N PRO A 544 -22.20 -13.14 4.46
CA PRO A 544 -21.46 -12.02 3.88
C PRO A 544 -20.36 -11.54 4.83
N LYS A 545 -19.16 -11.34 4.29
CA LYS A 545 -18.05 -10.73 5.02
C LYS A 545 -18.47 -9.29 5.38
N PRO A 546 -18.44 -8.91 6.66
CA PRO A 546 -18.62 -7.52 7.05
C PRO A 546 -17.57 -6.67 6.35
N GLN A 547 -17.98 -5.53 5.82
CA GLN A 547 -17.03 -4.63 5.20
C GLN A 547 -16.39 -3.73 6.26
N ASP A 548 -15.07 -3.52 6.17
CA ASP A 548 -14.31 -2.67 7.08
C ASP A 548 -14.66 -1.19 6.97
N PHE A 549 -15.36 -0.82 5.89
CA PHE A 549 -15.86 0.53 5.70
C PHE A 549 -16.92 0.88 6.76
N GLY A 550 -16.77 2.03 7.40
CA GLY A 550 -17.80 2.63 8.24
C GLY A 550 -18.98 3.10 7.39
N TRP A 551 -19.79 2.17 6.90
CA TRP A 551 -21.01 2.41 6.10
C TRP A 551 -22.04 3.33 6.78
N LYS A 552 -21.89 3.57 8.08
CA LYS A 552 -22.82 4.33 8.90
C LYS A 552 -22.52 5.84 8.86
N THR A 553 -22.84 6.48 7.75
CA THR A 553 -23.13 7.92 7.77
C THR A 553 -24.62 8.22 7.90
N TYR A 554 -25.50 7.20 7.90
CA TYR A 554 -26.95 7.31 8.18
C TYR A 554 -27.58 5.95 8.56
N ASP A 555 -28.78 5.98 9.14
CA ASP A 555 -29.49 4.87 9.82
C ASP A 555 -30.12 3.78 8.92
N GLN A 556 -29.56 3.45 7.75
CA GLN A 556 -30.08 2.31 6.93
C GLN A 556 -29.05 1.19 6.78
N ASP A 557 -29.50 -0.05 7.02
CA ASP A 557 -28.71 -1.27 6.83
C ASP A 557 -28.66 -1.68 5.35
N ILE A 558 -27.74 -1.05 4.61
CA ILE A 558 -27.53 -1.28 3.17
C ILE A 558 -27.07 -2.72 2.89
N ALA A 559 -26.23 -3.28 3.77
CA ALA A 559 -25.74 -4.64 3.63
C ALA A 559 -26.90 -5.64 3.75
N GLY A 560 -27.87 -5.36 4.63
CA GLY A 560 -29.13 -6.09 4.71
C GLY A 560 -29.95 -5.99 3.42
N GLU A 561 -30.14 -4.80 2.85
CA GLU A 561 -30.97 -4.58 1.64
C GLU A 561 -30.34 -5.14 0.35
N LEU A 562 -29.02 -5.00 0.15
CA LEU A 562 -28.30 -5.53 -1.01
C LEU A 562 -28.31 -7.07 -1.07
N ASN A 563 -28.45 -7.72 0.09
CA ASN A 563 -28.39 -9.17 0.24
C ASN A 563 -29.78 -9.84 0.34
N GLN A 564 -30.90 -9.10 0.23
CA GLN A 564 -32.25 -9.68 0.40
C GLN A 564 -32.58 -10.79 -0.60
N ASP A 565 -32.03 -10.72 -1.82
CA ASP A 565 -32.25 -11.71 -2.90
C ASP A 565 -31.05 -12.65 -3.11
N MET A 566 -30.10 -12.68 -2.17
CA MET A 566 -28.86 -13.46 -2.31
C MET A 566 -29.05 -14.90 -1.81
N GLU A 567 -28.60 -15.86 -2.60
CA GLU A 567 -28.45 -17.26 -2.21
C GLU A 567 -26.97 -17.61 -2.03
N ILE A 568 -26.66 -18.40 -1.00
CA ILE A 568 -25.31 -18.90 -0.75
C ILE A 568 -25.25 -20.36 -1.16
N TYR A 569 -24.26 -20.73 -1.96
CA TYR A 569 -23.99 -22.09 -2.39
C TYR A 569 -22.62 -22.53 -1.89
N TYR A 570 -22.47 -23.81 -1.53
CA TYR A 570 -21.20 -24.33 -1.06
C TYR A 570 -20.92 -25.75 -1.55
N SER A 571 -19.66 -26.15 -1.46
CA SER A 571 -19.15 -27.49 -1.73
C SER A 571 -18.16 -27.91 -0.64
N LEU A 572 -18.02 -29.22 -0.47
CA LEU A 572 -17.11 -29.87 0.48
C LEU A 572 -16.17 -30.89 -0.21
N ASP A 573 -16.25 -30.99 -1.53
CA ASP A 573 -15.53 -31.97 -2.36
C ASP A 573 -14.37 -31.33 -3.15
N GLY A 574 -14.03 -30.08 -2.83
CA GLY A 574 -13.00 -29.29 -3.50
C GLY A 574 -13.43 -28.64 -4.82
N SER A 575 -14.62 -28.93 -5.36
CA SER A 575 -15.13 -28.28 -6.57
C SER A 575 -15.51 -26.81 -6.31
N ASN A 576 -15.38 -25.92 -7.30
CA ASN A 576 -15.88 -24.56 -7.14
C ASN A 576 -17.42 -24.56 -7.14
N PRO A 577 -18.08 -23.95 -6.13
CA PRO A 577 -19.52 -23.96 -6.03
C PRO A 577 -20.17 -23.08 -7.11
N GLY A 578 -21.42 -23.39 -7.46
CA GLY A 578 -22.23 -22.62 -8.38
C GLY A 578 -23.73 -22.92 -8.24
N PRO A 579 -24.59 -22.50 -9.18
CA PRO A 579 -26.05 -22.65 -9.08
C PRO A 579 -26.56 -24.09 -8.95
N LYS A 580 -25.70 -25.09 -9.17
CA LYS A 580 -26.02 -26.53 -9.04
C LYS A 580 -25.48 -27.17 -7.76
N SER A 581 -24.74 -26.41 -6.96
CA SER A 581 -24.14 -26.86 -5.71
C SER A 581 -25.16 -26.84 -4.56
N VAL A 582 -24.73 -27.21 -3.35
CA VAL A 582 -25.63 -27.27 -2.19
C VAL A 582 -25.95 -25.85 -1.72
N VAL A 583 -27.23 -25.53 -1.57
CA VAL A 583 -27.68 -24.26 -1.00
C VAL A 583 -27.44 -24.27 0.51
N TYR A 584 -26.81 -23.23 1.04
CA TYR A 584 -26.61 -23.03 2.47
C TYR A 584 -27.93 -22.60 3.14
N GLN A 585 -28.48 -23.48 3.97
CA GLN A 585 -29.75 -23.24 4.70
C GLN A 585 -29.53 -22.86 6.18
N GLY A 586 -28.28 -22.81 6.63
CA GLY A 586 -27.91 -22.57 8.01
C GLY A 586 -26.68 -23.38 8.41
N PRO A 587 -26.20 -23.20 9.66
CA PRO A 587 -24.96 -23.83 10.10
C PRO A 587 -25.00 -25.36 10.00
N PHE A 588 -23.90 -25.97 9.58
CA PHE A 588 -23.74 -27.42 9.46
C PHE A 588 -22.46 -27.90 10.16
N THR A 589 -22.39 -29.17 10.52
CA THR A 589 -21.20 -29.73 11.19
C THR A 589 -20.14 -30.13 10.15
N LEU A 590 -18.90 -29.70 10.35
CA LEU A 590 -17.74 -30.18 9.60
C LEU A 590 -16.59 -30.54 10.56
N GLU A 591 -16.22 -31.81 10.57
CA GLU A 591 -15.13 -32.34 11.41
C GLU A 591 -13.76 -31.76 10.99
N ASN A 592 -13.48 -31.79 9.69
CA ASN A 592 -12.30 -31.23 9.04
C ASN A 592 -12.55 -31.19 7.51
N GLY A 593 -11.68 -30.49 6.79
CA GLY A 593 -11.71 -30.37 5.33
C GLY A 593 -11.96 -28.95 4.85
N GLU A 594 -12.05 -28.82 3.54
CA GLU A 594 -12.23 -27.54 2.85
C GLU A 594 -13.72 -27.22 2.67
N VAL A 595 -14.08 -25.95 2.87
CA VAL A 595 -15.36 -25.39 2.47
C VAL A 595 -15.09 -24.35 1.40
N LYS A 596 -15.72 -24.50 0.24
CA LYS A 596 -15.80 -23.44 -0.76
C LYS A 596 -17.23 -22.91 -0.79
N ALA A 597 -17.39 -21.59 -0.78
CA ALA A 597 -18.70 -20.95 -0.80
C ALA A 597 -18.76 -19.80 -1.82
N ILE A 598 -19.93 -19.57 -2.39
CA ILE A 598 -20.18 -18.46 -3.31
C ILE A 598 -21.55 -17.85 -3.04
N ALA A 599 -21.61 -16.52 -3.11
CA ALA A 599 -22.86 -15.77 -3.12
C ALA A 599 -23.36 -15.62 -4.56
N ILE A 600 -24.65 -15.84 -4.79
CA ILE A 600 -25.31 -15.60 -6.08
C ILE A 600 -26.46 -14.64 -5.86
N ASN A 601 -26.50 -13.56 -6.63
CA ASN A 601 -27.58 -12.58 -6.59
C ASN A 601 -27.95 -12.17 -8.02
N LYS A 602 -29.22 -12.30 -8.39
CA LYS A 602 -29.75 -11.96 -9.74
C LYS A 602 -28.94 -12.57 -10.90
N GLY A 603 -28.43 -13.78 -10.71
CA GLY A 603 -27.62 -14.50 -11.70
C GLY A 603 -26.15 -14.08 -11.79
N ALA A 604 -25.74 -13.05 -11.05
CA ALA A 604 -24.33 -12.70 -10.88
C ALA A 604 -23.69 -13.60 -9.82
N LEU A 605 -22.44 -13.98 -10.04
CA LEU A 605 -21.63 -14.79 -9.14
C LEU A 605 -20.68 -13.88 -8.34
N GLY A 606 -20.63 -14.07 -7.02
CA GLY A 606 -19.64 -13.46 -6.14
C GLY A 606 -18.29 -14.17 -6.24
N PRO A 607 -17.27 -13.70 -5.50
CA PRO A 607 -16.02 -14.45 -5.38
C PRO A 607 -16.25 -15.78 -4.65
N VAL A 608 -15.47 -16.80 -5.02
CA VAL A 608 -15.42 -18.06 -4.27
C VAL A 608 -14.58 -17.83 -3.02
N GLU A 609 -15.21 -17.94 -1.86
CA GLU A 609 -14.52 -17.96 -0.57
C GLU A 609 -14.08 -19.39 -0.26
N VAL A 610 -12.84 -19.57 0.17
CA VAL A 610 -12.27 -20.87 0.50
C VAL A 610 -11.77 -20.84 1.93
N GLN A 611 -12.20 -21.78 2.75
CA GLN A 611 -11.72 -21.93 4.10
C GLN A 611 -11.47 -23.39 4.41
N GLU A 612 -10.21 -23.70 4.74
CA GLU A 612 -9.81 -25.01 5.24
C GLU A 612 -9.98 -25.06 6.75
N PHE A 613 -10.62 -26.13 7.23
CA PHE A 613 -10.77 -26.40 8.65
C PHE A 613 -10.03 -27.66 9.04
N GLY A 614 -9.11 -27.50 9.99
CA GLY A 614 -8.48 -28.60 10.69
C GLY A 614 -9.39 -29.29 11.70
N LEU A 615 -8.79 -29.96 12.68
CA LEU A 615 -9.49 -30.64 13.76
C LEU A 615 -10.34 -29.69 14.64
N ILE A 616 -11.48 -30.20 15.14
CA ILE A 616 -12.34 -29.50 16.11
C ILE A 616 -11.63 -29.34 17.47
N LYS A 617 -11.68 -28.13 18.05
CA LYS A 617 -10.93 -27.75 19.26
C LYS A 617 -11.65 -28.01 20.57
N GLU A 618 -12.97 -28.26 20.59
CA GLU A 618 -13.80 -28.36 21.82
C GLU A 618 -13.19 -29.23 22.95
N LYS A 619 -12.47 -30.29 22.58
CA LYS A 619 -11.88 -31.26 23.54
C LYS A 619 -10.36 -31.18 23.66
N TRP A 620 -9.75 -30.13 23.14
CA TRP A 620 -8.32 -29.90 23.30
C TRP A 620 -8.06 -29.35 24.69
N LEU A 621 -6.89 -29.66 25.23
CA LEU A 621 -6.45 -29.15 26.53
C LEU A 621 -5.07 -28.55 26.38
N ILE A 622 -4.79 -27.46 27.09
CA ILE A 622 -3.40 -27.04 27.28
C ILE A 622 -2.75 -28.00 28.27
N ALA A 623 -1.77 -28.77 27.79
CA ALA A 623 -0.99 -29.68 28.59
C ALA A 623 0.02 -28.93 29.45
N GLN A 624 0.68 -27.93 28.84
CA GLN A 624 1.71 -27.12 29.47
C GLN A 624 1.83 -25.81 28.69
N ALA A 625 2.26 -24.74 29.37
CA ALA A 625 2.80 -23.55 28.75
C ALA A 625 4.03 -23.11 29.55
N SER A 626 4.98 -22.43 28.91
CA SER A 626 6.14 -21.87 29.59
C SER A 626 5.71 -20.88 30.69
N SER A 627 4.74 -20.02 30.35
CA SER A 627 4.13 -19.03 31.24
C SER A 627 2.83 -18.50 30.63
N ALA A 628 2.01 -17.82 31.43
CA ALA A 628 0.86 -17.07 30.96
C ALA A 628 0.55 -15.90 31.90
N LEU A 629 0.07 -14.79 31.35
CA LEU A 629 -0.50 -13.70 32.15
C LEU A 629 -1.89 -14.09 32.67
N ALA A 630 -2.30 -13.51 33.79
CA ALA A 630 -3.54 -13.88 34.47
C ALA A 630 -4.80 -13.54 33.64
N ASP A 631 -4.74 -12.44 32.90
CA ASP A 631 -5.77 -11.92 32.01
C ASP A 631 -5.66 -12.44 30.57
N GLN A 632 -4.53 -13.06 30.20
CA GLN A 632 -4.34 -13.75 28.92
C GLN A 632 -3.86 -15.21 29.10
N PRO A 633 -4.68 -16.08 29.73
CA PRO A 633 -4.28 -17.45 29.99
C PRO A 633 -4.06 -18.27 28.71
N SER A 634 -3.27 -19.33 28.80
CA SER A 634 -2.92 -20.19 27.65
C SER A 634 -4.10 -20.88 26.99
N SER A 635 -5.23 -21.03 27.68
CA SER A 635 -6.46 -21.57 27.10
C SER A 635 -7.03 -20.73 25.96
N LEU A 636 -6.73 -19.43 25.92
CA LEU A 636 -7.23 -18.52 24.88
C LEU A 636 -6.64 -18.84 23.49
N ALA A 637 -5.45 -19.45 23.41
CA ALA A 637 -4.87 -19.84 22.12
C ALA A 637 -5.66 -20.93 21.34
N ILE A 638 -6.69 -21.51 21.96
CA ILE A 638 -7.51 -22.60 21.41
C ILE A 638 -9.00 -22.43 21.72
N ASP A 639 -9.46 -21.23 22.09
CA ASP A 639 -10.85 -20.97 22.51
C ASP A 639 -11.82 -20.70 21.35
N GLY A 640 -11.31 -20.65 20.11
CA GLY A 640 -12.12 -20.43 18.91
C GLY A 640 -12.57 -18.99 18.73
N ASP A 641 -12.00 -18.03 19.46
CA ASP A 641 -12.24 -16.60 19.36
C ASP A 641 -10.94 -15.85 19.00
N PRO A 642 -10.74 -15.48 17.71
CA PRO A 642 -9.53 -14.79 17.28
C PRO A 642 -9.37 -13.35 17.84
N SER A 643 -10.37 -12.84 18.59
CA SER A 643 -10.25 -11.55 19.29
C SER A 643 -9.59 -11.67 20.67
N THR A 644 -9.51 -12.87 21.24
CA THR A 644 -8.76 -13.16 22.46
C THR A 644 -7.39 -13.71 22.08
N TYR A 645 -6.48 -13.79 23.07
CA TYR A 645 -5.15 -14.36 22.83
C TYR A 645 -4.49 -14.80 24.14
N TRP A 646 -3.67 -15.85 24.05
CA TRP A 646 -2.69 -16.17 25.08
C TRP A 646 -1.52 -15.19 25.02
N LYS A 647 -0.99 -14.78 26.17
CA LYS A 647 0.27 -14.03 26.28
C LYS A 647 1.19 -14.66 27.32
N SER A 648 2.42 -14.95 26.94
CA SER A 648 3.47 -15.41 27.86
C SER A 648 4.00 -14.26 28.72
N ALA A 649 4.69 -14.58 29.81
CA ALA A 649 5.57 -13.63 30.48
C ALA A 649 6.78 -13.29 29.58
N GLU A 650 7.47 -12.20 29.89
CA GLU A 650 8.70 -11.81 29.21
C GLU A 650 9.83 -12.85 29.43
N GLY A 651 10.61 -13.13 28.39
CA GLY A 651 11.74 -14.07 28.46
C GLY A 651 12.52 -14.31 27.15
N GLY A 652 12.09 -13.76 26.01
CA GLY A 652 12.80 -13.77 24.72
C GLY A 652 12.82 -15.11 23.99
N GLU A 653 13.41 -16.15 24.60
CA GLU A 653 13.63 -17.47 24.00
C GLU A 653 12.95 -18.60 24.78
N GLY A 654 12.46 -19.62 24.07
CA GLY A 654 11.91 -20.83 24.69
C GLY A 654 10.51 -20.67 25.27
N GLN A 655 9.77 -19.62 24.90
CA GLN A 655 8.34 -19.54 25.22
C GLN A 655 7.59 -20.59 24.41
N TYR A 656 6.74 -21.39 25.05
CA TYR A 656 6.03 -22.45 24.36
C TYR A 656 4.63 -22.69 24.92
N ILE A 657 3.79 -23.27 24.08
CA ILE A 657 2.51 -23.84 24.45
C ILE A 657 2.44 -25.28 23.95
N ALA A 658 1.99 -26.18 24.81
CA ALA A 658 1.80 -27.59 24.53
C ALA A 658 0.32 -27.95 24.64
N ILE A 659 -0.23 -28.52 23.58
CA ILE A 659 -1.62 -28.92 23.44
C ILE A 659 -1.71 -30.45 23.55
N LYS A 660 -2.65 -30.94 24.35
CA LYS A 660 -3.07 -32.34 24.41
C LYS A 660 -4.35 -32.51 23.61
N LEU A 661 -4.28 -33.38 22.61
CA LEU A 661 -5.42 -33.77 21.79
C LEU A 661 -6.30 -34.79 22.52
N PRO A 662 -7.58 -34.99 22.16
CA PRO A 662 -8.47 -35.96 22.81
C PRO A 662 -8.16 -37.42 22.42
N GLN A 663 -7.47 -37.63 21.29
CA GLN A 663 -7.00 -38.92 20.80
C GLN A 663 -5.71 -38.80 20.01
N LYS A 664 -5.08 -39.93 19.69
CA LYS A 664 -3.95 -39.95 18.74
C LYS A 664 -4.49 -39.69 17.34
N VAL A 665 -3.92 -38.74 16.63
CA VAL A 665 -4.38 -38.32 15.30
C VAL A 665 -3.19 -38.04 14.40
N SER A 666 -3.34 -38.29 13.10
CA SER A 666 -2.35 -37.90 12.09
C SER A 666 -2.63 -36.45 11.69
N ILE A 667 -1.63 -35.59 11.83
CA ILE A 667 -1.72 -34.18 11.44
C ILE A 667 -0.71 -33.87 10.35
N SER A 668 -1.11 -33.06 9.39
CA SER A 668 -0.34 -32.70 8.19
C SER A 668 0.15 -31.26 8.22
N GLY A 669 -0.32 -30.44 9.16
CA GLY A 669 0.11 -29.05 9.32
C GLY A 669 -0.54 -28.38 10.53
N PHE A 670 -0.23 -27.10 10.71
CA PHE A 670 -0.88 -26.26 11.72
C PHE A 670 -1.13 -24.84 11.18
N THR A 671 -2.07 -24.14 11.81
CA THR A 671 -2.31 -22.72 11.55
C THR A 671 -2.00 -21.90 12.79
N TYR A 672 -1.42 -20.72 12.60
CA TYR A 672 -1.10 -19.73 13.63
C TYR A 672 -1.82 -18.42 13.30
N SER A 673 -2.70 -17.96 14.19
CA SER A 673 -3.28 -16.62 14.11
C SER A 673 -2.55 -15.69 15.09
N PRO A 674 -1.89 -14.63 14.60
CA PRO A 674 -1.32 -13.59 15.46
C PRO A 674 -2.41 -12.81 16.21
N PRO A 675 -2.12 -12.26 17.40
CA PRO A 675 -3.04 -11.36 18.09
C PRO A 675 -3.18 -10.02 17.38
N VAL A 676 -4.41 -9.50 17.28
CA VAL A 676 -4.69 -8.17 16.70
C VAL A 676 -4.24 -7.04 17.66
N MET A 677 -4.38 -7.26 18.97
CA MET A 677 -4.14 -6.24 20.00
C MET A 677 -2.70 -6.20 20.52
N ASP A 678 -1.97 -7.31 20.47
CA ASP A 678 -0.62 -7.44 21.02
C ASP A 678 0.42 -7.60 19.91
N LYS A 679 0.66 -6.52 19.18
CA LYS A 679 1.53 -6.56 17.99
C LYS A 679 2.99 -6.95 18.29
N GLU A 680 3.38 -6.81 19.54
CA GLU A 680 4.72 -7.10 20.03
C GLU A 680 4.92 -8.58 20.37
N GLY A 681 3.85 -9.39 20.45
CA GLY A 681 3.95 -10.79 20.86
C GLY A 681 4.05 -11.80 19.72
N MET A 682 4.10 -11.34 18.47
CA MET A 682 3.92 -12.23 17.32
C MET A 682 5.12 -13.16 17.11
N ILE A 683 4.87 -14.47 17.06
CA ILE A 683 5.91 -15.47 16.82
C ILE A 683 6.33 -15.43 15.35
N GLU A 684 7.54 -14.93 15.08
CA GLU A 684 8.11 -14.85 13.75
C GLU A 684 8.81 -16.15 13.35
N LYS A 685 9.56 -16.76 14.28
CA LYS A 685 10.28 -18.00 14.05
C LYS A 685 10.00 -18.98 15.17
N GLY A 686 9.75 -20.24 14.82
CA GLY A 686 9.42 -21.25 15.82
C GLY A 686 9.76 -22.67 15.42
N MET A 687 9.63 -23.56 16.39
CA MET A 687 9.78 -24.99 16.25
C MET A 687 8.52 -25.70 16.74
N ILE A 688 8.17 -26.79 16.06
CA ILE A 688 7.01 -27.59 16.38
C ILE A 688 7.47 -28.98 16.76
N TYR A 689 6.97 -29.48 17.87
CA TYR A 689 7.29 -30.81 18.38
C TYR A 689 6.03 -31.65 18.53
N SER A 690 6.18 -32.95 18.32
CA SER A 690 5.17 -33.96 18.62
C SER A 690 5.57 -34.79 19.83
N SER A 691 4.57 -35.30 20.55
CA SER A 691 4.79 -36.28 21.62
C SER A 691 3.61 -37.25 21.74
N GLN A 692 3.92 -38.48 22.16
CA GLN A 692 2.91 -39.52 22.45
C GLN A 692 2.44 -39.49 23.90
N ASP A 693 3.31 -39.05 24.81
CA ASP A 693 3.13 -39.10 26.26
C ASP A 693 3.05 -37.71 26.91
N GLY A 694 3.57 -36.67 26.24
CA GLY A 694 3.67 -35.30 26.75
C GLY A 694 5.00 -35.00 27.43
N GLU A 695 5.92 -35.98 27.48
CA GLU A 695 7.22 -35.86 28.14
C GLU A 695 8.36 -35.93 27.12
N LYS A 696 8.29 -36.88 26.18
CA LYS A 696 9.31 -37.05 25.13
C LYS A 696 8.87 -36.34 23.86
N TRP A 697 9.61 -35.29 23.52
CA TRP A 697 9.31 -34.42 22.38
C TRP A 697 10.23 -34.74 21.20
N THR A 698 9.65 -34.83 20.01
CA THR A 698 10.38 -34.98 18.75
C THR A 698 10.06 -33.80 17.85
N LEU A 699 11.09 -33.10 17.38
CA LEU A 699 10.93 -32.00 16.43
C LEU A 699 10.29 -32.54 15.15
N ILE A 700 9.26 -31.87 14.66
CA ILE A 700 8.55 -32.25 13.42
C ILE A 700 8.77 -31.23 12.31
N GLU A 701 8.82 -29.95 12.62
CA GLU A 701 8.99 -28.88 11.64
C GLU A 701 9.54 -27.62 12.30
N SER A 702 10.24 -26.80 11.53
CA SER A 702 10.59 -25.41 11.90
C SER A 702 9.93 -24.44 10.94
N PHE A 703 9.48 -23.30 11.43
CA PHE A 703 8.82 -22.30 10.60
C PHE A 703 9.41 -20.90 10.81
N GLU A 704 9.30 -20.08 9.77
CA GLU A 704 9.66 -18.67 9.77
C GLU A 704 8.59 -17.92 8.97
N LEU A 705 7.99 -16.90 9.59
CA LEU A 705 6.85 -16.14 9.11
C LEU A 705 7.31 -14.70 8.90
N GLY A 706 7.33 -14.27 7.64
CA GLY A 706 7.72 -12.90 7.28
C GLY A 706 6.59 -11.88 7.47
N ASN A 707 6.99 -10.62 7.63
CA ASN A 707 6.15 -9.42 7.63
C ASN A 707 4.95 -9.39 8.61
N LEU A 708 5.00 -10.15 9.72
CA LEU A 708 3.87 -10.24 10.66
C LEU A 708 3.49 -8.90 11.32
N ILE A 709 4.45 -8.01 11.59
CA ILE A 709 4.19 -6.71 12.25
C ILE A 709 3.23 -5.85 11.42
N ASN A 710 3.43 -5.86 10.11
CA ASN A 710 2.68 -5.02 9.18
C ASN A 710 1.47 -5.75 8.59
N ASP A 711 1.55 -7.08 8.48
CA ASP A 711 0.49 -7.98 8.01
C ASP A 711 0.27 -9.16 9.00
N PRO A 712 -0.56 -8.98 10.05
CA PRO A 712 -0.80 -9.99 11.07
C PRO A 712 -1.92 -10.98 10.70
N GLU A 713 -1.99 -11.41 9.45
CA GLU A 713 -2.96 -12.41 9.00
C GLU A 713 -2.60 -13.83 9.46
N LYS A 714 -3.62 -14.72 9.52
CA LYS A 714 -3.45 -16.13 9.89
C LYS A 714 -2.48 -16.82 8.93
N ARG A 715 -1.50 -17.54 9.47
CA ARG A 715 -0.50 -18.30 8.71
C ARG A 715 -0.78 -19.80 8.77
N THR A 716 -0.56 -20.49 7.66
CA THR A 716 -0.63 -21.94 7.56
C THR A 716 0.75 -22.51 7.29
N ILE A 717 1.12 -23.57 8.01
CA ILE A 717 2.38 -24.29 7.85
C ILE A 717 2.06 -25.77 7.68
N HIS A 718 2.37 -26.31 6.51
CA HIS A 718 2.30 -27.75 6.25
C HIS A 718 3.60 -28.44 6.67
N PHE A 719 3.49 -29.62 7.24
CA PHE A 719 4.64 -30.45 7.59
C PHE A 719 5.13 -31.19 6.34
N GLN A 720 6.44 -31.42 6.26
CA GLN A 720 7.02 -32.26 5.18
C GLN A 720 6.38 -33.64 5.05
N LYS A 721 5.87 -34.19 6.16
CA LYS A 721 5.13 -35.45 6.19
C LYS A 721 4.12 -35.45 7.32
N PRO A 722 3.00 -36.17 7.18
CA PRO A 722 2.04 -36.34 8.25
C PRO A 722 2.65 -36.97 9.49
N VAL A 723 2.28 -36.47 10.67
CA VAL A 723 2.77 -36.96 11.97
C VAL A 723 1.61 -37.43 12.82
N LYS A 724 1.67 -38.71 13.25
CA LYS A 724 0.72 -39.26 14.21
C LYS A 724 1.12 -38.86 15.63
N THR A 725 0.33 -38.01 16.30
CA THR A 725 0.65 -37.48 17.62
C THR A 725 -0.53 -37.46 18.59
N ARG A 726 -0.25 -37.38 19.90
CA ARG A 726 -1.22 -37.09 20.97
C ARG A 726 -1.06 -35.69 21.55
N TYR A 727 0.16 -35.15 21.48
CA TYR A 727 0.52 -33.83 21.97
C TYR A 727 1.30 -33.05 20.92
N LEU A 728 1.11 -31.74 20.90
CA LEU A 728 1.87 -30.83 20.07
C LEU A 728 2.45 -29.73 20.93
N LYS A 729 3.70 -29.33 20.70
CA LYS A 729 4.30 -28.15 21.35
C LYS A 729 4.78 -27.19 20.28
N ILE A 730 4.36 -25.94 20.38
CA ILE A 730 4.86 -24.83 19.56
C ILE A 730 5.76 -24.00 20.45
N GLU A 731 7.01 -23.84 20.03
CA GLU A 731 8.05 -23.14 20.77
C GLU A 731 8.56 -21.97 19.93
N ALA A 732 8.47 -20.77 20.48
CA ALA A 732 8.98 -19.55 19.88
C ALA A 732 10.50 -19.50 19.98
N ILE A 733 11.14 -19.27 18.85
CA ILE A 733 12.59 -19.02 18.71
C ILE A 733 12.85 -17.53 18.54
N ARG A 734 11.98 -16.82 17.78
CA ARG A 734 12.08 -15.37 17.58
C ARG A 734 10.69 -14.75 17.59
N ILE A 735 10.56 -13.65 18.32
CA ILE A 735 9.40 -12.78 18.32
C ILE A 735 9.67 -11.64 17.35
N ALA A 736 8.68 -11.32 16.51
CA ALA A 736 8.76 -10.25 15.53
C ALA A 736 9.14 -8.94 16.24
N GLY A 737 9.99 -8.12 15.62
CA GLY A 737 10.41 -6.84 16.20
C GLY A 737 11.39 -6.95 17.37
N GLY A 738 11.84 -8.17 17.73
CA GLY A 738 12.81 -8.39 18.79
C GLY A 738 12.24 -8.27 20.21
N HIS A 739 10.92 -8.35 20.36
CA HIS A 739 10.24 -8.32 21.65
C HIS A 739 10.44 -9.62 22.46
N SER A 740 10.01 -9.62 23.72
CA SER A 740 10.39 -10.64 24.70
C SER A 740 9.28 -11.61 25.11
N HIS A 741 8.05 -11.48 24.60
CA HIS A 741 6.93 -12.36 24.94
C HIS A 741 6.31 -12.99 23.69
N ALA A 742 5.73 -14.17 23.84
CA ALA A 742 4.97 -14.83 22.79
C ALA A 742 3.47 -14.64 23.04
N ALA A 743 2.72 -14.39 21.97
CA ALA A 743 1.28 -14.31 21.99
C ALA A 743 0.66 -15.04 20.80
N ILE A 744 -0.46 -15.71 21.04
CA ILE A 744 -1.17 -16.49 20.03
C ILE A 744 -2.67 -16.27 20.22
N ALA A 745 -3.35 -15.79 19.19
CA ALA A 745 -4.82 -15.72 19.18
C ALA A 745 -5.40 -17.12 18.98
N GLU A 746 -5.01 -17.82 17.92
CA GLU A 746 -5.59 -19.14 17.60
C GLU A 746 -4.57 -20.13 17.02
N ILE A 747 -4.69 -21.40 17.41
CA ILE A 747 -3.94 -22.53 16.84
C ILE A 747 -4.91 -23.52 16.19
N GLY A 748 -4.70 -23.84 14.92
CA GLY A 748 -5.40 -24.92 14.20
C GLY A 748 -4.48 -26.08 13.84
N LEU A 749 -5.04 -27.28 13.61
CA LEU A 749 -4.27 -28.46 13.19
C LEU A 749 -4.92 -29.12 11.99
N LEU A 750 -4.19 -29.18 10.89
CA LEU A 750 -4.63 -29.75 9.61
C LEU A 750 -4.45 -31.27 9.61
N VAL A 751 -5.28 -31.96 8.83
CA VAL A 751 -5.25 -33.41 8.61
C VAL A 751 -5.24 -33.68 7.11
N ASP A 752 -4.73 -34.85 6.71
CA ASP A 752 -4.72 -35.29 5.30
C ASP A 752 -6.11 -35.62 4.75
#